data_AF-A0A7C3VQU5-F1
#
_entry.id   AF-A0A7C3VQU5-F1
#
_cell.length_a   1.000
_cell.length_b   1.000
_cell.length_c   1.000
_cell.angle_alpha   90.00
_cell.angle_beta   90.00
_cell.angle_gamma   90.00
#
_symmetry.space_group_name_H-M   'P 1'
#
loop_
_entity.id
_entity.type
_entity.pdbx_description
1 polymer ?
#
loop_
_entity_poly.entity_id
_entity_poly.type
_entity_poly.pdbx_seq_one_letter_code
_entity_poly.pdbx_strand_id
1 'polypeptide(L)'
;MLIFRCGAGNLRLGLLQPLTKAKITNRQLMCTIPGLCSKLLIMMFVLVTFARLGHAQSQRSEELQWASDERLIAVVKLPEKVMTLNELCKTLSNQTGSEFYVDRRYSDEQMTIHAGELRLETAMAIVESVSGLQWRRVGDVFFLTKDARGLAVVKWNERYGQYRKAELAGNIENSVRSWLGLTMPFPPRTDPVWILTPLQREHMAYRQALLPMTLTPPQIDWLNNALYTSGYKASDVMTPTAQIATELQEIPVKLNIAMVLHSSSGELLVEKPLVPAPKPSPVTGRKPKLTATEQADAETARKTRTIEKLAGLWVTSDALTISDLAETAKQNNLDALFLPVFRAGHSIYPGKRFPQDKKYIGSDPLKQAIDKAHSFGLKLIAIVHATHWGDAEHPAPLEVASYPGIQDMNLLGRRYAEQEQWQDAELGALETRPPLLPTEPLPKNKDIYLCPASSRAADLLKAVLSDLASYEVDGVCLDGIDYPQSTPFEIAGQDLSPPFGYTAEVRREMIRLHQIDPIDIDPSSIRTQADSEAAAAWDKFRRGKLTGLVTELGKSWKKSSPKAMFCVTLNLASDAQSPTLWSKIPEIDALLARLELVKSDITDAYECPKDLTDALSALNRYVGKSAAVIPAVSHVRQNELPDQLTALGRIVKMVEDEGLGGYILVGDSKGLKNALEALGKSAK
;
A
#
# COMPACT_ATOMS: atom_id res chain seq x y z
N MET A 1 -45.57 23.85 7.59
CA MET A 1 -46.55 22.76 7.75
C MET A 1 -45.97 21.54 7.05
N LEU A 2 -45.29 20.67 7.81
CA LEU A 2 -44.70 19.41 7.36
C LEU A 2 -44.93 18.44 8.53
N ILE A 3 -45.71 17.39 8.25
CA ILE A 3 -46.20 16.43 9.24
C ILE A 3 -45.22 15.26 9.25
N PHE A 4 -44.55 15.03 10.38
CA PHE A 4 -43.85 13.77 10.64
C PHE A 4 -44.80 12.82 11.39
N ARG A 5 -45.19 11.71 10.74
CA ARG A 5 -45.80 10.55 11.40
C ARG A 5 -44.67 9.64 11.88
N CYS A 6 -44.54 9.47 13.19
CA CYS A 6 -43.74 8.42 13.81
C CYS A 6 -44.69 7.38 14.40
N GLY A 7 -44.54 6.13 13.98
CA GLY A 7 -45.33 4.99 14.42
C GLY A 7 -44.66 4.26 15.59
N ALA A 8 -45.45 4.10 16.66
CA ALA A 8 -45.51 3.00 17.64
C ALA A 8 -44.21 2.45 18.28
N GLY A 9 -44.07 2.73 19.58
CA GLY A 9 -43.22 1.98 20.51
C GLY A 9 -43.28 2.60 21.91
N ASN A 10 -44.16 2.08 22.77
CA ASN A 10 -44.49 2.63 24.08
C ASN A 10 -43.31 2.58 25.07
N LEU A 11 -42.92 3.74 25.60
CA LEU A 11 -42.27 3.86 26.91
C LEU A 11 -42.88 5.03 27.67
N ARG A 12 -43.60 4.72 28.76
CA ARG A 12 -44.24 5.69 29.67
C ARG A 12 -43.19 6.30 30.59
N LEU A 13 -43.10 7.63 30.59
CA LEU A 13 -42.52 8.43 31.68
C LEU A 13 -43.45 9.61 31.97
N GLY A 14 -43.71 9.83 33.25
CA GLY A 14 -44.84 10.58 33.78
C GLY A 14 -44.82 12.09 33.49
N LEU A 15 -46.04 12.61 33.31
CA LEU A 15 -46.38 14.02 33.14
C LEU A 15 -46.19 14.82 34.46
N LEU A 16 -45.48 15.93 34.38
CA LEU A 16 -45.67 17.09 35.26
C LEU A 16 -46.33 18.22 34.44
N GLN A 17 -47.39 18.79 35.02
CA GLN A 17 -48.28 19.81 34.44
C GLN A 17 -47.61 21.20 34.30
N PRO A 18 -48.12 22.08 33.41
CA PRO A 18 -47.71 23.48 33.36
C PRO A 18 -48.61 24.36 34.24
N LEU A 19 -48.01 25.19 35.10
CA LEU A 19 -48.70 26.30 35.77
C LEU A 19 -48.47 27.61 35.01
N THR A 20 -49.59 28.31 34.83
CA THR A 20 -49.77 29.56 34.12
C THR A 20 -49.50 30.78 34.99
N LYS A 21 -49.06 31.87 34.32
CA LYS A 21 -49.27 33.31 34.63
C LYS A 21 -48.91 33.83 36.03
N ALA A 22 -47.90 34.71 36.06
CA ALA A 22 -47.92 35.90 36.93
C ALA A 22 -47.19 37.08 36.26
N LYS A 23 -47.87 38.23 36.19
CA LYS A 23 -47.35 39.57 35.87
C LYS A 23 -46.68 40.15 37.12
N ILE A 24 -45.43 40.60 37.04
CA ILE A 24 -44.86 41.59 37.97
C ILE A 24 -44.03 42.62 37.19
N THR A 25 -44.13 43.86 37.65
CA THR A 25 -43.80 45.18 37.10
C THR A 25 -42.32 45.58 37.13
N ASN A 26 -41.98 46.53 36.24
CA ASN A 26 -40.73 47.29 36.05
C ASN A 26 -40.08 47.87 37.33
N ARG A 27 -38.75 47.71 37.49
CA ARG A 27 -37.75 48.81 37.54
C ARG A 27 -36.30 48.31 37.68
N GLN A 28 -35.45 48.80 36.77
CA GLN A 28 -34.00 49.13 36.87
C GLN A 28 -33.01 48.15 37.55
N LEU A 29 -32.11 47.55 36.76
CA LEU A 29 -30.66 47.81 36.80
C LEU A 29 -29.94 47.15 35.59
N MET A 30 -29.04 47.91 34.96
CA MET A 30 -28.16 47.46 33.88
C MET A 30 -27.04 46.53 34.41
N CYS A 31 -26.77 45.42 33.70
CA CYS A 31 -25.45 45.06 33.13
C CYS A 31 -25.38 43.59 32.63
N THR A 32 -24.88 43.42 31.38
CA THR A 32 -24.18 42.24 30.78
C THR A 32 -24.92 40.88 30.73
N ILE A 33 -25.04 40.14 29.61
CA ILE A 33 -23.99 39.47 28.80
C ILE A 33 -24.58 39.08 27.41
N PRO A 34 -23.84 39.19 26.29
CA PRO A 34 -24.21 38.65 24.98
C PRO A 34 -23.65 37.23 24.77
N GLY A 35 -24.45 36.33 24.17
CA GLY A 35 -23.91 35.10 23.57
C GLY A 35 -24.67 33.82 23.87
N LEU A 36 -25.81 33.60 23.20
CA LEU A 36 -26.43 32.26 23.16
C LEU A 36 -26.85 31.79 21.76
N CYS A 37 -26.95 32.67 20.76
CA CYS A 37 -27.43 32.27 19.43
C CYS A 37 -26.36 31.68 18.48
N SER A 38 -25.06 31.87 18.73
CA SER A 38 -24.01 31.30 17.86
C SER A 38 -23.57 29.88 18.26
N LYS A 39 -23.81 29.45 19.51
CA LYS A 39 -23.39 28.13 19.99
C LYS A 39 -24.31 26.99 19.57
N LEU A 40 -25.61 27.25 19.37
CA LEU A 40 -26.57 26.20 18.99
C LEU A 40 -26.44 25.79 17.50
N LEU A 41 -26.13 26.73 16.60
CA LEU A 41 -25.98 26.42 15.18
C LEU A 41 -24.66 25.69 14.88
N ILE A 42 -23.60 26.00 15.64
CA ILE A 42 -22.30 25.30 15.56
C ILE A 42 -22.40 23.90 16.19
N MET A 43 -23.14 23.72 17.29
CA MET A 43 -23.37 22.38 17.86
C MET A 43 -24.15 21.47 16.90
N MET A 44 -25.16 21.97 16.19
CA MET A 44 -25.92 21.14 15.24
C MET A 44 -25.12 20.77 13.99
N PHE A 45 -24.24 21.64 13.49
CA PHE A 45 -23.37 21.32 12.34
C PHE A 45 -22.24 20.33 12.73
N VAL A 46 -21.72 20.44 13.95
CA VAL A 46 -20.71 19.49 14.48
C VAL A 46 -21.31 18.12 14.77
N LEU A 47 -22.55 18.03 15.28
CA LEU A 47 -23.20 16.75 15.60
C LEU A 47 -23.58 15.90 14.37
N VAL A 48 -23.93 16.52 13.24
CA VAL A 48 -24.27 15.78 12.01
C VAL A 48 -23.03 15.21 11.30
N THR A 49 -21.85 15.80 11.53
CA THR A 49 -20.61 15.35 10.90
C THR A 49 -19.96 14.17 11.66
N PHE A 50 -20.17 14.08 12.98
CA PHE A 50 -19.62 12.98 13.80
C PHE A 50 -20.44 11.69 13.75
N ALA A 51 -21.75 11.76 13.46
CA ALA A 51 -22.63 10.59 13.54
C ALA A 51 -22.40 9.50 12.47
N ARG A 52 -21.61 9.77 11.41
CA ARG A 52 -21.34 8.79 10.32
C ARG A 52 -19.95 8.14 10.34
N LEU A 53 -19.04 8.57 11.23
CA LEU A 53 -17.68 8.00 11.36
C LEU A 53 -17.59 6.86 12.40
N GLY A 54 -18.68 6.56 13.13
CA GLY A 54 -18.61 5.86 14.41
C GLY A 54 -18.43 4.34 14.40
N HIS A 55 -18.62 3.61 13.29
CA HIS A 55 -18.60 2.14 13.32
C HIS A 55 -17.21 1.51 13.18
N ALA A 56 -16.31 2.07 12.37
CA ALA A 56 -14.92 1.59 12.31
C ALA A 56 -14.05 2.18 13.44
N GLN A 57 -14.48 3.29 14.05
CA GLN A 57 -13.76 3.94 15.14
C GLN A 57 -13.90 3.21 16.48
N SER A 58 -14.94 2.38 16.66
CA SER A 58 -15.22 1.71 17.94
C SER A 58 -14.22 0.60 18.27
N GLN A 59 -13.86 -0.27 17.32
CA GLN A 59 -12.85 -1.32 17.53
C GLN A 59 -11.46 -0.73 17.81
N ARG A 60 -11.13 0.39 17.17
CA ARG A 60 -9.88 1.12 17.44
C ARG A 60 -9.88 1.80 18.82
N SER A 61 -11.06 2.14 19.36
CA SER A 61 -11.15 2.72 20.71
C SER A 61 -10.75 1.71 21.80
N GLU A 62 -10.98 0.42 21.59
CA GLU A 62 -10.56 -0.65 22.50
C GLU A 62 -9.05 -0.93 22.40
N GLU A 63 -8.42 -0.77 21.24
CA GLU A 63 -6.95 -0.86 21.09
C GLU A 63 -6.24 0.38 21.66
N LEU A 64 -6.90 1.53 21.67
CA LEU A 64 -6.31 2.79 22.16
C LEU A 64 -6.43 2.96 23.68
N GLN A 65 -7.47 2.41 24.32
CA GLN A 65 -7.66 2.56 25.75
C GLN A 65 -6.98 1.44 26.52
N TRP A 66 -5.66 1.55 26.69
CA TRP A 66 -4.93 0.68 27.61
C TRP A 66 -5.52 0.77 29.03
N ALA A 67 -6.06 1.94 29.41
CA ALA A 67 -6.69 2.27 30.69
C ALA A 67 -7.86 1.35 31.11
N SER A 68 -8.48 0.59 30.20
CA SER A 68 -9.56 -0.34 30.52
C SER A 68 -9.09 -1.77 30.77
N ASP A 69 -7.79 -2.05 30.66
CA ASP A 69 -7.24 -3.40 30.82
C ASP A 69 -7.19 -3.80 32.31
N GLU A 70 -7.80 -4.93 32.66
CA GLU A 70 -7.87 -5.42 34.04
C GLU A 70 -6.50 -5.61 34.69
N ARG A 71 -5.44 -5.83 33.88
CA ARG A 71 -4.06 -5.99 34.35
C ARG A 71 -3.50 -4.72 34.98
N LEU A 72 -4.10 -3.55 34.73
CA LEU A 72 -3.69 -2.28 35.31
C LEU A 72 -3.88 -2.14 36.82
N ILE A 73 -4.63 -3.07 37.43
CA ILE A 73 -4.82 -3.15 38.88
C ILE A 73 -3.53 -3.60 39.59
N ALA A 74 -2.57 -4.18 38.87
CA ALA A 74 -1.29 -4.62 39.42
C ALA A 74 -0.53 -3.49 40.12
N VAL A 75 0.12 -3.81 41.23
CA VAL A 75 1.05 -2.91 41.93
C VAL A 75 2.45 -3.20 41.41
N VAL A 76 3.16 -2.15 41.00
CA VAL A 76 4.55 -2.21 40.54
C VAL A 76 5.43 -1.39 41.47
N LYS A 77 6.64 -1.90 41.69
CA LYS A 77 7.70 -1.26 42.46
C LYS A 77 8.75 -0.70 41.51
N LEU A 78 8.86 0.62 41.42
CA LEU A 78 9.88 1.27 40.61
C LEU A 78 11.09 1.61 41.50
N PRO A 79 12.33 1.30 41.08
CA PRO A 79 13.50 1.65 41.87
C PRO A 79 13.79 3.15 41.78
N GLU A 80 14.20 3.75 42.90
CA GLU A 80 14.63 5.16 42.96
C GLU A 80 16.01 5.33 42.31
N LYS A 81 16.04 5.33 40.98
CA LYS A 81 17.26 5.53 40.18
C LYS A 81 16.95 6.16 38.84
N VAL A 82 17.99 6.67 38.20
CA VAL A 82 17.96 6.98 36.77
C VAL A 82 17.92 5.65 36.00
N MET A 83 17.01 5.53 35.05
CA MET A 83 16.91 4.37 34.16
C MET A 83 16.50 4.79 32.75
N THR A 84 16.80 3.96 31.77
CA THR A 84 16.30 4.18 30.41
C THR A 84 14.84 3.73 30.27
N LEU A 85 14.12 4.25 29.27
CA LEU A 85 12.75 3.79 28.97
C LEU A 85 12.68 2.28 28.67
N ASN A 86 13.73 1.71 28.05
CA ASN A 86 13.82 0.27 27.81
C ASN A 86 13.99 -0.52 29.13
N GLU A 87 14.82 -0.04 30.06
CA GLU A 87 14.98 -0.64 31.39
C GLU A 87 13.68 -0.59 32.20
N LEU A 88 12.95 0.53 32.10
CA LEU A 88 11.62 0.68 32.68
C LEU A 88 10.65 -0.36 32.11
N CYS A 89 10.54 -0.46 30.79
CA CYS A 89 9.64 -1.42 30.13
C CYS A 89 9.96 -2.87 30.54
N LYS A 90 11.25 -3.24 30.62
CA LYS A 90 11.67 -4.55 31.14
C LYS A 90 11.26 -4.76 32.60
N THR A 91 11.39 -3.73 33.42
CA THR A 91 10.99 -3.76 34.84
C THR A 91 9.48 -3.99 34.98
N LEU A 92 8.67 -3.25 34.21
CA LEU A 92 7.21 -3.42 34.18
C LEU A 92 6.83 -4.82 33.68
N SER A 93 7.52 -5.31 32.64
CA SER A 93 7.25 -6.64 32.08
C SER A 93 7.50 -7.75 33.10
N ASN A 94 8.63 -7.68 33.80
CA ASN A 94 9.02 -8.68 34.80
C ASN A 94 8.06 -8.73 36.00
N GLN A 95 7.48 -7.60 36.39
CA GLN A 95 6.59 -7.53 37.56
C GLN A 95 5.14 -7.90 37.27
N THR A 96 4.69 -7.67 36.04
CA THR A 96 3.27 -7.83 35.65
C THR A 96 3.03 -9.10 34.83
N GLY A 97 4.08 -9.71 34.29
CA GLY A 97 3.98 -10.80 33.31
C GLY A 97 3.44 -10.38 31.94
N SER A 98 3.17 -9.09 31.74
CA SER A 98 2.74 -8.55 30.44
C SER A 98 3.94 -8.03 29.65
N GLU A 99 3.82 -7.94 28.34
CA GLU A 99 4.91 -7.45 27.49
C GLU A 99 4.84 -5.92 27.33
N PHE A 100 5.87 -5.23 27.81
CA PHE A 100 6.05 -3.80 27.62
C PHE A 100 7.26 -3.53 26.72
N TYR A 101 7.05 -2.68 25.72
CA TYR A 101 8.10 -2.21 24.83
C TYR A 101 8.02 -0.69 24.70
N VAL A 102 9.15 -0.09 24.35
CA VAL A 102 9.25 1.30 23.92
C VAL A 102 9.75 1.33 22.49
N ASP A 103 9.29 2.29 21.70
CA ASP A 103 9.81 2.51 20.35
C ASP A 103 11.33 2.67 20.42
N ARG A 104 12.05 1.88 19.60
CA ARG A 104 13.51 1.84 19.58
C ARG A 104 14.14 3.22 19.47
N ARG A 105 13.48 4.16 18.78
CA ARG A 105 13.94 5.54 18.59
C ARG A 105 14.06 6.32 19.91
N TYR A 106 13.32 5.92 20.94
CA TYR A 106 13.32 6.55 22.27
C TYR A 106 13.84 5.60 23.36
N SER A 107 14.33 4.41 23.00
CA SER A 107 14.69 3.36 23.96
C SER A 107 15.79 3.75 24.96
N ASP A 108 16.70 4.63 24.55
CA ASP A 108 17.84 5.12 25.35
C ASP A 108 17.53 6.42 26.12
N GLU A 109 16.32 6.98 25.99
CA GLU A 109 15.93 8.16 26.77
C GLU A 109 15.93 7.82 28.27
N GLN A 110 16.58 8.68 29.05
CA GLN A 110 16.71 8.49 30.49
C GLN A 110 15.61 9.22 31.24
N MET A 111 15.09 8.58 32.29
CA MET A 111 14.17 9.20 33.23
C MET A 111 14.59 8.92 34.67
N THR A 112 14.36 9.90 35.54
CA THR A 112 14.57 9.74 36.98
C THR A 112 13.23 9.47 37.63
N ILE A 113 13.10 8.29 38.25
CA ILE A 113 11.85 7.88 38.90
C ILE A 113 12.05 7.92 40.41
N HIS A 114 11.26 8.73 41.10
CA HIS A 114 11.18 8.79 42.58
C HIS A 114 9.83 8.25 43.03
N ALA A 115 9.54 7.00 42.67
CA ALA A 115 8.23 6.41 42.90
C ALA A 115 8.45 5.01 43.50
N GLY A 116 7.95 4.77 44.71
CA GLY A 116 8.07 3.49 45.40
C GLY A 116 7.14 2.42 44.81
N GLU A 117 6.15 2.00 45.59
CA GLU A 117 5.08 1.10 45.12
C GLU A 117 3.88 1.91 44.65
N LEU A 118 3.40 1.64 43.44
CA LEU A 118 2.25 2.32 42.86
C LEU A 118 1.46 1.38 41.93
N ARG A 119 0.22 1.76 41.62
CA ARG A 119 -0.57 1.04 40.61
C ARG A 119 0.08 1.19 39.24
N LEU A 120 0.03 0.14 38.44
CA LEU A 120 0.57 0.11 37.08
C LEU A 120 0.00 1.23 36.21
N GLU A 121 -1.30 1.50 36.32
CA GLU A 121 -1.95 2.64 35.65
C GLU A 121 -1.28 3.97 35.98
N THR A 122 -1.02 4.22 37.26
CA THR A 122 -0.33 5.42 37.73
C THR A 122 1.10 5.48 37.21
N ALA A 123 1.79 4.34 37.16
CA ALA A 123 3.15 4.27 36.64
C ALA A 123 3.19 4.65 35.16
N MET A 124 2.31 4.05 34.37
CA MET A 124 2.17 4.32 32.95
C MET A 124 1.83 5.79 32.68
N ALA A 125 0.88 6.37 33.41
CA ALA A 125 0.50 7.78 33.28
C ALA A 125 1.65 8.75 33.65
N ILE A 126 2.43 8.45 34.69
CA ILE A 126 3.63 9.22 35.04
C ILE A 126 4.64 9.18 33.89
N VAL A 127 4.85 8.00 33.30
CA VAL A 127 5.80 7.82 32.20
C VAL A 127 5.37 8.61 30.98
N GLU A 128 4.09 8.59 30.60
CA GLU A 128 3.57 9.43 29.52
C GLU A 128 3.79 10.92 29.80
N SER A 129 3.48 11.37 31.02
CA SER A 129 3.62 12.77 31.40
C SER A 129 5.08 13.25 31.40
N VAL A 130 6.03 12.40 31.77
CA VAL A 130 7.45 12.76 31.88
C VAL A 130 8.15 12.66 30.53
N SER A 131 7.90 11.59 29.77
CA SER A 131 8.55 11.38 28.47
C SER A 131 7.89 12.15 27.32
N GLY A 132 6.61 12.53 27.46
CA GLY A 132 5.81 13.03 26.35
C GLY A 132 5.42 11.95 25.33
N LEU A 133 5.76 10.70 25.59
CA LEU A 133 5.31 9.54 24.83
C LEU A 133 3.93 9.08 25.33
N GLN A 134 3.30 8.19 24.59
CA GLN A 134 1.97 7.66 24.85
C GLN A 134 1.98 6.14 24.74
N TRP A 135 1.32 5.47 25.68
CA TRP A 135 1.10 4.04 25.62
C TRP A 135 0.00 3.70 24.61
N ARG A 136 0.26 2.67 23.83
CA ARG A 136 -0.69 2.04 22.91
C ARG A 136 -0.77 0.56 23.24
N ARG A 137 -1.97 -0.01 23.20
CA ARG A 137 -2.14 -1.46 23.29
C ARG A 137 -2.21 -2.07 21.88
N VAL A 138 -1.44 -3.12 21.63
CA VAL A 138 -1.46 -3.88 20.38
C VAL A 138 -1.66 -5.35 20.74
N GLY A 139 -2.92 -5.81 20.73
CA GLY A 139 -3.27 -7.10 21.29
C GLY A 139 -2.96 -7.18 22.79
N ASP A 140 -2.03 -8.05 23.17
CA ASP A 140 -1.55 -8.26 24.54
C ASP A 140 -0.33 -7.40 24.93
N VAL A 141 0.25 -6.68 23.97
CA VAL A 141 1.46 -5.87 24.11
C VAL A 141 1.13 -4.42 24.46
N PHE A 142 1.85 -3.85 25.43
CA PHE A 142 1.87 -2.41 25.72
C PHE A 142 3.09 -1.76 25.06
N PHE A 143 2.87 -0.78 24.20
CA PHE A 143 3.92 -0.13 23.40
C PHE A 143 3.95 1.38 23.67
N LEU A 144 5.07 1.89 24.17
CA LEU A 144 5.30 3.32 24.41
C LEU A 144 5.88 3.97 23.15
N THR A 145 5.16 4.92 22.57
CA THR A 145 5.52 5.56 21.29
C THR A 145 5.16 7.05 21.31
N LYS A 146 5.55 7.81 20.30
CA LYS A 146 5.32 9.26 20.25
C LYS A 146 3.85 9.66 20.09
N ASP A 147 3.06 8.82 19.45
CA ASP A 147 1.66 9.12 19.12
C ASP A 147 0.81 7.87 19.32
N ALA A 148 -0.19 7.86 20.20
CA ALA A 148 -1.00 6.66 20.44
C ALA A 148 -1.76 6.17 19.21
N ARG A 149 -2.01 7.01 18.20
CA ARG A 149 -2.80 6.66 17.00
C ARG A 149 -1.98 6.11 15.84
N GLY A 150 -0.67 6.35 15.83
CA GLY A 150 0.21 5.99 14.74
C GLY A 150 0.65 7.22 13.97
N LEU A 151 1.95 7.50 13.93
CA LEU A 151 2.46 8.66 13.17
C LEU A 151 2.00 8.62 11.70
N ALA A 152 2.07 7.46 11.06
CA ALA A 152 1.66 7.29 9.67
C ALA A 152 0.16 7.47 9.47
N VAL A 153 -0.64 7.05 10.45
CA VAL A 153 -2.10 7.21 10.46
C VAL A 153 -2.49 8.68 10.58
N VAL A 154 -1.83 9.41 11.50
CA VAL A 154 -2.07 10.85 11.68
C VAL A 154 -1.66 11.61 10.42
N LYS A 155 -0.48 11.34 9.88
CA LYS A 155 0.01 11.98 8.64
C LYS A 155 -0.88 11.66 7.43
N TRP A 156 -1.35 10.43 7.31
CA TRP A 156 -2.31 10.06 6.27
C TRP A 156 -3.60 10.87 6.41
N ASN A 157 -4.17 10.99 7.62
CA ASN A 157 -5.39 11.77 7.85
C ASN A 157 -5.20 13.28 7.58
N GLU A 158 -4.03 13.84 7.90
CA GLU A 158 -3.66 15.22 7.58
C GLU A 158 -3.65 15.45 6.06
N ARG A 159 -2.94 14.58 5.31
CA ARG A 159 -2.89 14.63 3.84
C ARG A 159 -4.28 14.50 3.25
N TYR A 160 -5.02 13.48 3.67
CA TYR A 160 -6.40 13.27 3.24
C TYR A 160 -7.28 14.50 3.48
N GLY A 161 -7.23 15.10 4.66
CA GLY A 161 -7.98 16.32 4.97
C GLY A 161 -7.57 17.53 4.13
N GLN A 162 -6.30 17.64 3.73
CA GLN A 162 -5.82 18.70 2.84
C GLN A 162 -6.31 18.49 1.40
N TYR A 163 -6.11 17.30 0.84
CA TYR A 163 -6.53 17.00 -0.54
C TYR A 163 -8.04 17.03 -0.70
N ARG A 164 -8.79 16.52 0.28
CA ARG A 164 -10.25 16.63 0.31
C ARG A 164 -10.74 18.08 0.28
N LYS A 165 -10.08 18.99 1.01
CA LYS A 165 -10.39 20.42 0.96
C LYS A 165 -10.08 21.04 -0.40
N ALA A 166 -8.96 20.64 -1.02
CA ALA A 166 -8.57 21.11 -2.33
C ALA A 166 -9.56 20.64 -3.42
N GLU A 167 -9.97 19.38 -3.39
CA GLU A 167 -10.97 18.79 -4.29
C GLU A 167 -12.32 19.52 -4.17
N LEU A 168 -12.81 19.71 -2.94
CA LEU A 168 -14.05 20.44 -2.69
C LEU A 168 -13.96 21.90 -3.18
N ALA A 169 -12.81 22.56 -3.01
CA ALA A 169 -12.61 23.91 -3.53
C ALA A 169 -12.64 23.94 -5.06
N GLY A 170 -12.01 22.97 -5.73
CA GLY A 170 -12.06 22.81 -7.19
C GLY A 170 -13.48 22.54 -7.70
N ASN A 171 -14.25 21.69 -7.01
CA ASN A 171 -15.63 21.38 -7.37
C ASN A 171 -16.56 22.58 -7.18
N ILE A 172 -16.34 23.38 -6.12
CA ILE A 172 -17.04 24.66 -5.93
C ILE A 172 -16.68 25.64 -7.04
N GLU A 173 -15.39 25.79 -7.39
CA GLU A 173 -14.96 26.69 -8.48
C GLU A 173 -15.61 26.28 -9.81
N ASN A 174 -15.58 24.98 -10.14
CA ASN A 174 -16.19 24.44 -11.36
C ASN A 174 -17.72 24.62 -11.36
N SER A 175 -18.39 24.37 -10.24
CA SER A 175 -19.83 24.59 -10.09
C SER A 175 -20.20 26.06 -10.25
N VAL A 176 -19.44 26.96 -9.65
CA VAL A 176 -19.61 28.41 -9.81
C VAL A 176 -19.37 28.83 -11.26
N ARG A 177 -18.32 28.32 -11.91
CA ARG A 177 -18.03 28.60 -13.33
C ARG A 177 -19.16 28.10 -14.24
N SER A 178 -19.68 26.90 -13.99
CA SER A 178 -20.81 26.34 -14.74
C SER A 178 -22.10 27.13 -14.51
N TRP A 179 -22.41 27.48 -13.25
CA TRP A 179 -23.58 28.28 -12.92
C TRP A 179 -23.50 29.66 -13.56
N LEU A 180 -22.35 30.33 -13.49
CA LEU A 180 -22.09 31.59 -14.17
C LEU A 180 -22.27 31.47 -15.69
N GLY A 181 -21.79 30.38 -16.29
CA GLY A 181 -21.99 30.10 -17.72
C GLY A 181 -23.46 29.88 -18.12
N LEU A 182 -24.30 29.32 -17.24
CA LEU A 182 -25.72 29.05 -17.49
C LEU A 182 -26.63 30.25 -17.20
N THR A 183 -26.30 31.06 -16.20
CA THR A 183 -27.19 32.11 -15.69
C THR A 183 -26.88 33.50 -16.22
N MET A 184 -25.67 33.73 -16.75
CA MET A 184 -25.29 35.01 -17.31
C MET A 184 -25.60 35.04 -18.82
N PRO A 185 -26.36 36.02 -19.34
CA PRO A 185 -26.74 36.12 -20.75
C PRO A 185 -25.57 36.45 -21.70
N PHE A 186 -24.38 36.70 -21.14
CA PHE A 186 -23.14 36.89 -21.88
C PHE A 186 -22.10 35.95 -21.26
N PRO A 187 -21.24 35.29 -22.07
CA PRO A 187 -20.19 34.43 -21.53
C PRO A 187 -19.38 35.27 -20.54
N PRO A 188 -19.21 34.83 -19.28
CA PRO A 188 -18.40 35.57 -18.34
C PRO A 188 -17.02 35.71 -18.97
N ARG A 189 -16.63 36.94 -19.34
CA ARG A 189 -15.22 37.23 -19.64
C ARG A 189 -14.47 36.96 -18.35
N THR A 190 -13.81 35.81 -18.28
CA THR A 190 -12.99 35.38 -17.13
C THR A 190 -11.65 36.12 -17.08
N ASP A 191 -11.65 37.39 -17.46
CA ASP A 191 -10.57 38.31 -17.13
C ASP A 191 -11.11 39.24 -16.03
N PRO A 192 -10.93 38.90 -14.74
CA PRO A 192 -11.18 39.88 -13.70
C PRO A 192 -10.25 41.08 -13.91
N VAL A 193 -10.82 42.28 -13.89
CA VAL A 193 -10.15 43.58 -14.12
C VAL A 193 -8.99 43.88 -13.15
N TRP A 194 -8.76 43.00 -12.16
CA TRP A 194 -7.68 43.05 -11.18
C TRP A 194 -6.61 41.96 -11.35
N ILE A 195 -6.71 41.08 -12.34
CA ILE A 195 -5.61 40.17 -12.71
C ILE A 195 -4.83 40.80 -13.85
N LEU A 196 -3.57 41.10 -13.56
CA LEU A 196 -2.57 41.51 -14.52
C LEU A 196 -2.61 40.58 -15.75
N THR A 197 -2.62 41.16 -16.95
CA THR A 197 -2.53 40.38 -18.21
C THR A 197 -1.33 39.43 -18.17
N PRO A 198 -1.28 38.36 -18.97
CA PRO A 198 -0.11 37.48 -19.03
C PRO A 198 1.20 38.26 -19.17
N LEU A 199 1.20 39.33 -19.99
CA LEU A 199 2.32 40.26 -20.16
C LEU A 199 2.63 41.08 -18.90
N GLN A 200 1.62 41.53 -18.16
CA GLN A 200 1.80 42.26 -16.89
C GLN A 200 2.21 41.33 -15.74
N ARG A 201 1.80 40.06 -15.75
CA ARG A 201 2.28 39.01 -14.84
C ARG A 201 3.72 38.64 -15.15
N GLU A 202 4.08 38.53 -16.43
CA GLU A 202 5.46 38.38 -16.85
C GLU A 202 6.29 39.60 -16.42
N HIS A 203 5.81 40.83 -16.63
CA HIS A 203 6.49 42.04 -16.17
C HIS A 203 6.65 42.13 -14.65
N MET A 204 5.66 41.69 -13.87
CA MET A 204 5.77 41.67 -12.39
C MET A 204 6.60 40.50 -11.87
N ALA A 205 6.47 39.29 -12.44
CA ALA A 205 7.27 38.13 -12.08
C ALA A 205 8.73 38.33 -12.49
N TYR A 206 8.97 38.95 -13.65
CA TYR A 206 10.28 39.42 -14.10
C TYR A 206 10.80 40.49 -13.12
N ARG A 207 10.05 41.55 -12.79
CA ARG A 207 10.47 42.54 -11.78
C ARG A 207 10.74 41.94 -10.38
N GLN A 208 10.02 40.90 -9.97
CA GLN A 208 10.21 40.24 -8.67
C GLN A 208 11.33 39.19 -8.64
N ALA A 209 11.55 38.46 -9.73
CA ALA A 209 12.66 37.51 -9.88
C ALA A 209 14.03 38.20 -10.01
N LEU A 210 14.04 39.51 -10.27
CA LEU A 210 15.22 40.36 -10.34
C LEU A 210 15.60 40.97 -8.99
N LEU A 211 14.80 40.72 -7.94
CA LEU A 211 15.15 41.09 -6.59
C LEU A 211 16.13 40.03 -6.03
N PRO A 212 17.28 40.46 -5.47
CA PRO A 212 18.29 39.56 -4.87
C PRO A 212 17.74 38.61 -3.79
N MET A 213 16.55 38.89 -3.26
CA MET A 213 15.87 38.12 -2.22
C MET A 213 15.19 36.83 -2.70
N THR A 214 15.19 36.55 -4.01
CA THR A 214 14.61 35.32 -4.60
C THR A 214 15.64 34.25 -4.97
N LEU A 215 16.93 34.55 -4.83
CA LEU A 215 18.00 33.58 -5.06
C LEU A 215 18.07 32.57 -3.91
N THR A 216 18.18 31.28 -4.23
CA THR A 216 18.46 30.24 -3.23
C THR A 216 19.88 30.41 -2.66
N PRO A 217 20.17 29.97 -1.42
CA PRO A 217 21.52 30.12 -0.85
C PRO A 217 22.66 29.63 -1.76
N PRO A 218 22.55 28.48 -2.46
CA PRO A 218 23.59 28.05 -3.40
C PRO A 218 23.78 28.99 -4.62
N GLN A 219 22.71 29.66 -5.06
CA GLN A 219 22.78 30.64 -6.14
C GLN A 219 23.41 31.96 -5.68
N ILE A 220 23.17 32.36 -4.43
CA ILE A 220 23.82 33.52 -3.80
C ILE A 220 25.33 33.26 -3.66
N ASP A 221 25.72 32.08 -3.21
CA ASP A 221 27.12 31.70 -3.06
C ASP A 221 27.84 31.64 -4.42
N TRP A 222 27.19 31.08 -5.43
CA TRP A 222 27.69 31.10 -6.81
C TRP A 222 27.89 32.53 -7.33
N LEU A 223 26.88 33.41 -7.16
CA LEU A 223 26.93 34.77 -7.69
C LEU A 223 27.99 35.61 -6.98
N ASN A 224 28.11 35.50 -5.65
CA ASN A 224 29.18 36.14 -4.89
C ASN A 224 30.55 35.72 -5.42
N ASN A 225 30.76 34.42 -5.63
CA ASN A 225 32.03 33.89 -6.10
C ASN A 225 32.36 34.33 -7.55
N ALA A 226 31.35 34.35 -8.42
CA ALA A 226 31.48 34.86 -9.78
C ALA A 226 31.87 36.35 -9.80
N LEU A 227 31.21 37.18 -8.98
CA LEU A 227 31.51 38.62 -8.86
C LEU A 227 32.93 38.88 -8.34
N TYR A 228 33.37 38.14 -7.32
CA TYR A 228 34.74 38.24 -6.82
C TYR A 228 35.76 37.85 -7.90
N THR A 229 35.48 36.77 -8.64
CA THR A 229 36.38 36.28 -9.71
C THR A 229 36.46 37.28 -10.87
N SER A 230 35.37 38.00 -11.15
CA SER A 230 35.32 39.09 -12.13
C SER A 230 35.89 40.43 -11.63
N GLY A 231 36.45 40.47 -10.42
CA GLY A 231 37.13 41.66 -9.88
C GLY A 231 36.21 42.71 -9.26
N TYR A 232 34.94 42.38 -8.98
CA TYR A 232 34.01 43.29 -8.31
C TYR A 232 34.42 43.46 -6.84
N LYS A 233 34.69 44.70 -6.42
CA LYS A 233 35.13 45.02 -5.06
C LYS A 233 33.95 45.44 -4.21
N ALA A 234 33.48 44.52 -3.38
CA ALA A 234 32.55 44.85 -2.31
C ALA A 234 33.28 45.55 -1.15
N SER A 235 32.56 46.36 -0.39
CA SER A 235 32.97 46.95 0.87
C SER A 235 33.27 45.86 1.90
N ASP A 236 34.18 46.12 2.83
CA ASP A 236 34.65 45.15 3.82
C ASP A 236 33.53 44.60 4.75
N VAL A 237 32.34 45.22 4.73
CA VAL A 237 31.22 44.92 5.62
C VAL A 237 30.07 44.20 4.92
N MET A 238 30.09 44.06 3.59
CA MET A 238 29.00 43.47 2.82
C MET A 238 29.51 42.49 1.75
N THR A 239 28.72 41.45 1.45
CA THR A 239 29.00 40.59 0.30
C THR A 239 28.68 41.34 -1.01
N PRO A 240 29.32 41.00 -2.14
CA PRO A 240 29.04 41.61 -3.44
C PRO A 240 27.56 41.63 -3.78
N THR A 241 26.86 40.52 -3.55
CA THR A 241 25.42 40.43 -3.83
C THR A 241 24.59 41.32 -2.90
N ALA A 242 24.97 41.44 -1.62
CA ALA A 242 24.28 42.33 -0.68
C ALA A 242 24.50 43.81 -1.02
N GLN A 243 25.71 44.19 -1.43
CA GLN A 243 26.02 45.56 -1.83
C GLN A 243 25.34 45.94 -3.14
N ILE A 244 25.34 45.06 -4.15
CA ILE A 244 24.59 45.24 -5.40
C ILE A 244 23.08 45.41 -5.11
N ALA A 245 22.53 44.63 -4.17
CA ALA A 245 21.14 44.74 -3.76
C ALA A 245 20.78 46.10 -3.15
N THR A 246 21.76 46.75 -2.50
CA THR A 246 21.57 48.10 -1.94
C THR A 246 21.84 49.22 -2.94
N GLU A 247 22.71 49.01 -3.94
CA GLU A 247 23.16 50.06 -4.87
C GLU A 247 22.28 50.18 -6.14
N LEU A 248 21.65 49.09 -6.59
CA LEU A 248 20.88 49.08 -7.84
C LEU A 248 19.39 48.89 -7.57
N GLN A 249 18.59 49.93 -7.81
CA GLN A 249 17.14 49.90 -7.61
C GLN A 249 16.39 49.07 -8.67
N GLU A 250 16.97 48.86 -9.85
CA GLU A 250 16.46 47.94 -10.87
C GLU A 250 17.63 47.26 -11.61
N ILE A 251 17.72 45.93 -11.61
CA ILE A 251 18.73 45.17 -12.37
C ILE A 251 18.05 44.60 -13.63
N PRO A 252 18.34 45.10 -14.85
CA PRO A 252 17.78 44.51 -16.06
C PRO A 252 18.52 43.21 -16.40
N VAL A 253 17.89 42.04 -16.20
CA VAL A 253 18.49 40.74 -16.56
C VAL A 253 17.81 40.15 -17.78
N LYS A 254 18.46 40.21 -18.95
CA LYS A 254 18.11 39.30 -20.06
C LYS A 254 18.83 37.98 -19.81
N LEU A 255 18.12 36.87 -19.58
CA LEU A 255 18.76 35.55 -19.41
C LEU A 255 18.25 34.49 -20.37
N ASN A 256 19.22 33.85 -21.03
CA ASN A 256 19.37 32.39 -21.02
C ASN A 256 20.85 31.93 -21.04
N ILE A 257 21.84 32.83 -21.15
CA ILE A 257 23.26 32.43 -21.29
C ILE A 257 24.26 33.35 -20.52
N ALA A 258 23.94 34.63 -20.27
CA ALA A 258 24.78 35.57 -19.53
C ALA A 258 23.97 36.68 -18.83
N MET A 259 24.54 37.35 -17.83
CA MET A 259 23.95 38.47 -17.09
C MET A 259 24.79 39.73 -17.26
N VAL A 260 24.20 40.87 -17.66
CA VAL A 260 24.89 42.16 -17.75
C VAL A 260 24.51 43.05 -16.56
N LEU A 261 25.47 43.36 -15.70
CA LEU A 261 25.29 44.22 -14.54
C LEU A 261 25.80 45.63 -14.85
N HIS A 262 24.93 46.62 -14.70
CA HIS A 262 25.29 48.03 -14.87
C HIS A 262 25.49 48.61 -13.48
N SER A 263 26.74 48.94 -13.12
CA SER A 263 27.07 49.58 -11.84
C SER A 263 27.71 50.94 -12.07
N SER A 264 27.82 51.75 -11.01
CA SER A 264 28.57 53.01 -11.05
C SER A 264 30.06 52.82 -11.40
N SER A 265 30.57 51.58 -11.32
CA SER A 265 31.95 51.21 -11.66
C SER A 265 32.14 50.66 -13.09
N GLY A 266 31.06 50.53 -13.88
CA GLY A 266 31.08 50.01 -15.25
C GLY A 266 30.08 48.87 -15.50
N GLU A 267 30.05 48.39 -16.75
CA GLU A 267 29.25 47.23 -17.19
C GLU A 267 30.04 45.92 -17.01
N LEU A 268 29.43 44.92 -16.38
CA LEU A 268 30.02 43.61 -16.11
C LEU A 268 29.14 42.50 -16.71
N LEU A 269 29.71 41.69 -17.61
CA LEU A 269 29.07 40.49 -18.17
C LEU A 269 29.49 39.26 -17.36
N VAL A 270 28.53 38.57 -16.77
CA VAL A 270 28.74 37.35 -15.96
C VAL A 270 28.06 36.17 -16.64
N GLU A 271 28.84 35.22 -17.15
CA GLU A 271 28.34 34.04 -17.86
C GLU A 271 28.21 32.82 -16.93
N LYS A 272 27.17 32.00 -17.14
CA LYS A 272 26.97 30.76 -16.36
C LYS A 272 27.68 29.60 -17.05
N PRO A 273 28.65 28.91 -16.41
CA PRO A 273 29.31 27.76 -17.04
C PRO A 273 28.34 26.56 -17.16
N LEU A 274 28.31 25.93 -18.34
CA LEU A 274 27.40 24.83 -18.70
C LEU A 274 27.85 23.44 -18.21
N VAL A 275 28.84 23.34 -17.32
CA VAL A 275 29.35 22.05 -16.85
C VAL A 275 29.17 21.93 -15.33
N PRO A 276 28.51 20.87 -14.82
CA PRO A 276 28.35 20.68 -13.39
C PRO A 276 29.70 20.36 -12.73
N ALA A 277 29.91 20.93 -11.53
CA ALA A 277 31.08 20.64 -10.72
C ALA A 277 31.22 19.13 -10.43
N PRO A 278 32.44 18.59 -10.35
CA PRO A 278 32.66 17.16 -10.14
C PRO A 278 32.10 16.70 -8.78
N LYS A 279 31.36 15.58 -8.80
CA LYS A 279 30.80 14.95 -7.59
C LYS A 279 31.91 14.56 -6.60
N PRO A 280 31.67 14.65 -5.28
CA PRO A 280 32.61 14.14 -4.29
C PRO A 280 32.78 12.63 -4.46
N SER A 281 34.03 12.17 -4.36
CA SER A 281 34.40 10.77 -4.55
C SER A 281 33.69 9.86 -3.54
N PRO A 282 33.31 8.63 -3.93
CA PRO A 282 32.66 7.69 -3.04
C PRO A 282 33.62 7.29 -1.91
N VAL A 283 33.16 7.43 -0.67
CA VAL A 283 33.80 6.80 0.49
C VAL A 283 33.80 5.30 0.25
N THR A 284 34.99 4.70 0.14
CA THR A 284 35.19 3.26 0.01
C THR A 284 34.79 2.55 1.29
N GLY A 285 33.50 2.25 1.42
CA GLY A 285 32.98 1.29 2.40
C GLY A 285 33.44 -0.12 2.04
N ARG A 286 34.27 -0.70 2.90
CA ARG A 286 34.79 -2.07 2.81
C ARG A 286 33.59 -3.04 2.80
N LYS A 287 33.35 -3.74 1.69
CA LYS A 287 32.36 -4.84 1.65
C LYS A 287 32.73 -5.91 2.68
N PRO A 288 31.77 -6.45 3.46
CA PRO A 288 32.03 -7.59 4.32
C PRO A 288 32.41 -8.79 3.44
N LYS A 289 33.59 -9.35 3.70
CA LYS A 289 34.04 -10.62 3.11
C LYS A 289 33.19 -11.72 3.74
N LEU A 290 32.31 -12.36 2.96
CA LEU A 290 31.74 -13.64 3.38
C LEU A 290 32.88 -14.65 3.58
N THR A 291 32.82 -15.40 4.67
CA THR A 291 33.76 -16.46 5.00
C THR A 291 33.63 -17.62 4.00
N ALA A 292 34.76 -18.15 3.54
CA ALA A 292 34.85 -19.23 2.54
C ALA A 292 34.09 -20.51 2.92
N THR A 293 33.80 -20.70 4.20
CA THR A 293 33.06 -21.86 4.72
C THR A 293 31.57 -21.83 4.35
N GLU A 294 30.94 -20.66 4.23
CA GLU A 294 29.52 -20.57 3.82
C GLU A 294 29.31 -20.76 2.30
N GLN A 295 30.37 -20.59 1.50
CA GLN A 295 30.30 -20.79 0.04
C GLN A 295 30.44 -22.26 -0.34
N ALA A 296 31.25 -23.04 0.38
CA ALA A 296 31.48 -24.46 0.07
C ALA A 296 30.24 -25.34 0.36
N ASP A 297 29.48 -25.04 1.41
CA ASP A 297 28.27 -25.82 1.76
C ASP A 297 27.07 -25.50 0.85
N ALA A 298 27.01 -24.28 0.29
CA ALA A 298 25.98 -23.89 -0.68
C ALA A 298 26.23 -24.42 -2.10
N GLU A 299 27.48 -24.73 -2.44
CA GLU A 299 27.88 -25.16 -3.78
C GLU A 299 27.73 -26.67 -3.98
N THR A 300 27.89 -27.46 -2.90
CA THR A 300 27.84 -28.93 -2.96
C THR A 300 26.40 -29.50 -3.01
N ALA A 301 25.39 -28.72 -2.63
CA ALA A 301 23.96 -29.12 -2.70
C ALA A 301 23.26 -28.71 -4.02
N ARG A 302 23.93 -27.98 -4.93
CA ARG A 302 23.35 -27.43 -6.16
C ARG A 302 23.71 -28.23 -7.42
N LYS A 303 23.45 -29.55 -7.43
CA LYS A 303 23.28 -30.25 -8.72
C LYS A 303 21.96 -29.75 -9.32
N THR A 304 22.07 -28.74 -10.17
CA THR A 304 21.00 -28.07 -10.90
C THR A 304 20.03 -29.09 -11.49
N ARG A 305 18.83 -29.18 -10.92
CA ARG A 305 17.68 -29.70 -11.65
C ARG A 305 17.44 -28.70 -12.79
N THR A 306 17.99 -28.99 -13.96
CA THR A 306 17.58 -28.29 -15.17
C THR A 306 16.12 -28.66 -15.38
N ILE A 307 15.21 -27.74 -15.05
CA ILE A 307 13.80 -27.93 -15.30
C ILE A 307 13.64 -27.93 -16.82
N GLU A 308 13.09 -29.01 -17.35
CA GLU A 308 12.68 -29.07 -18.76
C GLU A 308 11.81 -27.85 -19.05
N LYS A 309 12.00 -27.21 -20.21
CA LYS A 309 11.21 -26.05 -20.61
C LYS A 309 9.73 -26.37 -20.40
N LEU A 310 9.02 -25.53 -19.65
CA LEU A 310 7.62 -25.70 -19.31
C LEU A 310 6.78 -24.77 -20.17
N ALA A 311 6.19 -25.30 -21.23
CA ALA A 311 5.18 -24.58 -22.00
C ALA A 311 3.78 -25.04 -21.54
N GLY A 312 2.89 -24.10 -21.21
CA GLY A 312 1.59 -24.49 -20.67
C GLY A 312 0.46 -23.49 -20.86
N LEU A 313 -0.74 -23.92 -20.47
CA LEU A 313 -1.95 -23.10 -20.47
C LEU A 313 -2.49 -22.95 -19.06
N TRP A 314 -2.84 -21.74 -18.68
CA TRP A 314 -3.58 -21.45 -17.46
C TRP A 314 -5.00 -21.07 -17.81
N VAL A 315 -5.92 -21.95 -17.43
CA VAL A 315 -7.36 -21.78 -17.67
C VAL A 315 -7.98 -20.94 -16.58
N THR A 316 -8.63 -19.82 -16.92
CA THR A 316 -9.36 -18.99 -15.94
C THR A 316 -10.84 -19.37 -15.80
N SER A 317 -11.35 -20.20 -16.72
CA SER A 317 -12.74 -20.67 -16.78
C SER A 317 -12.98 -22.03 -16.11
N ASP A 318 -14.22 -22.52 -16.19
CA ASP A 318 -14.69 -23.74 -15.51
C ASP A 318 -13.88 -25.01 -15.89
N ALA A 319 -13.54 -25.80 -14.88
CA ALA A 319 -12.84 -27.09 -14.98
C ALA A 319 -13.53 -28.11 -15.90
N LEU A 320 -14.84 -27.99 -16.13
CA LEU A 320 -15.57 -28.91 -17.02
C LEU A 320 -15.17 -28.81 -18.51
N THR A 321 -14.41 -27.78 -18.90
CA THR A 321 -14.03 -27.53 -20.30
C THR A 321 -12.64 -28.05 -20.69
N ILE A 322 -11.97 -28.81 -19.81
CA ILE A 322 -10.55 -29.21 -19.99
C ILE A 322 -10.33 -30.17 -21.16
N SER A 323 -11.30 -31.00 -21.52
CA SER A 323 -11.11 -32.06 -22.53
C SER A 323 -10.64 -31.55 -23.89
N ASP A 324 -11.34 -30.56 -24.45
CA ASP A 324 -11.03 -29.99 -25.75
C ASP A 324 -9.73 -29.19 -25.72
N LEU A 325 -9.45 -28.56 -24.58
CA LEU A 325 -8.26 -27.74 -24.40
C LEU A 325 -7.00 -28.62 -24.26
N ALA A 326 -7.09 -29.75 -23.57
CA ALA A 326 -6.00 -30.70 -23.41
C ALA A 326 -5.54 -31.27 -24.75
N GLU A 327 -6.48 -31.67 -25.61
CA GLU A 327 -6.15 -32.11 -26.96
C GLU A 327 -5.44 -30.99 -27.76
N THR A 328 -6.00 -29.78 -27.74
CA THR A 328 -5.44 -28.62 -28.44
C THR A 328 -4.04 -28.27 -27.93
N ALA A 329 -3.83 -28.31 -26.61
CA ALA A 329 -2.54 -28.08 -25.98
C ALA A 329 -1.50 -29.10 -26.45
N LYS A 330 -1.88 -30.38 -26.49
CA LYS A 330 -0.99 -31.46 -26.95
C LYS A 330 -0.61 -31.31 -28.43
N GLN A 331 -1.57 -30.95 -29.28
CA GLN A 331 -1.32 -30.70 -30.71
C GLN A 331 -0.34 -29.54 -30.96
N ASN A 332 -0.21 -28.62 -30.00
CA ASN A 332 0.70 -27.47 -30.05
C ASN A 332 1.98 -27.68 -29.21
N ASN A 333 2.31 -28.93 -28.84
CA ASN A 333 3.50 -29.28 -28.06
C ASN A 333 3.62 -28.54 -26.73
N LEU A 334 2.50 -28.28 -26.06
CA LEU A 334 2.51 -27.83 -24.67
C LEU A 334 2.60 -29.02 -23.73
N ASP A 335 3.18 -28.79 -22.56
CA ASP A 335 3.52 -29.84 -21.58
C ASP A 335 2.61 -29.80 -20.35
N ALA A 336 1.96 -28.68 -20.07
CA ALA A 336 1.23 -28.48 -18.82
C ALA A 336 -0.08 -27.71 -18.95
N LEU A 337 -1.03 -28.06 -18.08
CA LEU A 337 -2.28 -27.35 -17.83
C LEU A 337 -2.30 -26.89 -16.39
N PHE A 338 -2.51 -25.59 -16.19
CA PHE A 338 -2.70 -24.96 -14.90
C PHE A 338 -4.20 -24.74 -14.68
N LEU A 339 -4.73 -25.32 -13.61
CA LEU A 339 -6.15 -25.31 -13.30
C LEU A 339 -6.42 -24.69 -11.92
N PRO A 340 -7.26 -23.65 -11.79
CA PRO A 340 -7.77 -23.17 -10.51
C PRO A 340 -8.57 -24.25 -9.80
N VAL A 341 -8.01 -24.79 -8.71
CA VAL A 341 -8.65 -25.84 -7.90
C VAL A 341 -9.13 -25.36 -6.54
N PHE A 342 -8.60 -24.23 -6.08
CA PHE A 342 -8.99 -23.59 -4.84
C PHE A 342 -9.05 -22.08 -5.04
N ARG A 343 -10.26 -21.51 -4.98
CA ARG A 343 -10.55 -20.10 -5.26
C ARG A 343 -11.50 -19.56 -4.21
N ALA A 344 -11.23 -18.36 -3.69
CA ALA A 344 -12.12 -17.68 -2.75
C ALA A 344 -12.58 -18.59 -1.59
N GLY A 345 -11.64 -19.36 -1.04
CA GLY A 345 -11.90 -20.26 0.10
C GLY A 345 -12.67 -21.54 -0.23
N HIS A 346 -12.96 -21.82 -1.50
CA HIS A 346 -13.71 -23.00 -1.96
C HIS A 346 -12.86 -23.88 -2.86
N SER A 347 -12.98 -25.20 -2.69
CA SER A 347 -12.37 -26.18 -3.56
C SER A 347 -13.29 -26.56 -4.71
N ILE A 348 -12.73 -26.92 -5.87
CA ILE A 348 -13.51 -27.59 -6.92
C ILE A 348 -13.72 -29.08 -6.61
N TYR A 349 -12.89 -29.63 -5.73
CA TYR A 349 -12.86 -31.05 -5.33
C TYR A 349 -13.49 -31.26 -3.94
N PRO A 350 -13.90 -32.49 -3.58
CA PRO A 350 -14.44 -32.80 -2.26
C PRO A 350 -13.32 -32.83 -1.19
N GLY A 351 -13.00 -31.65 -0.64
CA GLY A 351 -12.05 -31.49 0.46
C GLY A 351 -12.64 -31.90 1.82
N LYS A 352 -11.76 -32.13 2.81
CA LYS A 352 -12.21 -32.46 4.19
C LYS A 352 -12.46 -31.22 5.04
N ARG A 353 -11.69 -30.16 4.80
CA ARG A 353 -11.62 -28.98 5.67
C ARG A 353 -12.28 -27.74 5.08
N PHE A 354 -12.36 -27.68 3.76
CA PHE A 354 -12.90 -26.52 3.04
C PHE A 354 -14.15 -26.92 2.29
N PRO A 355 -15.15 -26.03 2.19
CA PRO A 355 -16.34 -26.30 1.43
C PRO A 355 -16.00 -26.41 -0.06
N GLN A 356 -16.66 -27.36 -0.72
CA GLN A 356 -16.66 -27.42 -2.16
C GLN A 356 -17.54 -26.30 -2.72
N ASP A 357 -17.15 -25.71 -3.83
CA ASP A 357 -17.99 -24.76 -4.57
C ASP A 357 -19.32 -25.45 -4.95
N LYS A 358 -20.44 -24.72 -4.77
CA LYS A 358 -21.81 -25.21 -4.91
C LYS A 358 -22.05 -25.92 -6.23
N LYS A 359 -21.45 -25.43 -7.32
CA LYS A 359 -21.64 -26.01 -8.66
C LYS A 359 -20.97 -27.38 -8.83
N TYR A 360 -20.05 -27.77 -7.96
CA TYR A 360 -19.34 -29.04 -8.04
C TYR A 360 -19.75 -30.06 -6.97
N ILE A 361 -20.66 -29.71 -6.06
CA ILE A 361 -21.15 -30.60 -5.01
C ILE A 361 -21.61 -31.93 -5.62
N GLY A 362 -21.06 -33.04 -5.11
CA GLY A 362 -21.38 -34.40 -5.57
C GLY A 362 -20.54 -34.87 -6.78
N SER A 363 -19.60 -34.05 -7.25
CA SER A 363 -18.65 -34.41 -8.30
C SER A 363 -17.20 -34.20 -7.83
N ASP A 364 -16.24 -34.78 -8.55
CA ASP A 364 -14.80 -34.51 -8.38
C ASP A 364 -14.18 -34.06 -9.71
N PRO A 365 -14.38 -32.78 -10.10
CA PRO A 365 -13.82 -32.19 -11.31
C PRO A 365 -12.29 -32.21 -11.34
N LEU A 366 -11.61 -32.11 -10.19
CA LEU A 366 -10.15 -32.17 -10.14
C LEU A 366 -9.67 -33.55 -10.58
N LYS A 367 -10.25 -34.63 -10.04
CA LYS A 367 -9.89 -35.99 -10.47
C LYS A 367 -10.13 -36.20 -11.97
N GLN A 368 -11.28 -35.76 -12.47
CA GLN A 368 -11.59 -35.85 -13.90
C GLN A 368 -10.59 -35.06 -14.77
N ALA A 369 -10.17 -33.88 -14.30
CA ALA A 369 -9.16 -33.06 -14.97
C ALA A 369 -7.79 -33.75 -15.01
N ILE A 370 -7.37 -34.38 -13.91
CA ILE A 370 -6.11 -35.14 -13.80
C ILE A 370 -6.13 -36.28 -14.82
N ASP A 371 -7.14 -37.15 -14.73
CA ASP A 371 -7.27 -38.32 -15.61
C ASP A 371 -7.23 -37.91 -17.09
N LYS A 372 -7.91 -36.80 -17.43
CA LYS A 372 -7.97 -36.29 -18.79
C LYS A 372 -6.64 -35.68 -19.24
N ALA A 373 -6.00 -34.84 -18.44
CA ALA A 373 -4.70 -34.25 -18.77
C ALA A 373 -3.63 -35.35 -18.97
N HIS A 374 -3.59 -36.32 -18.05
CA HIS A 374 -2.66 -37.45 -18.11
C HIS A 374 -2.90 -38.34 -19.34
N SER A 375 -4.16 -38.52 -19.77
CA SER A 375 -4.47 -39.28 -21.00
C SER A 375 -3.85 -38.68 -22.28
N PHE A 376 -3.54 -37.37 -22.27
CA PHE A 376 -2.83 -36.68 -23.35
C PHE A 376 -1.33 -36.50 -23.07
N GLY A 377 -0.83 -37.01 -21.94
CA GLY A 377 0.54 -36.83 -21.49
C GLY A 377 0.88 -35.39 -21.12
N LEU A 378 -0.11 -34.65 -20.59
CA LEU A 378 0.07 -33.30 -20.04
C LEU A 378 0.19 -33.36 -18.53
N LYS A 379 1.06 -32.51 -17.97
CA LYS A 379 1.15 -32.28 -16.53
C LYS A 379 -0.03 -31.43 -16.07
N LEU A 380 -0.68 -31.76 -14.96
CA LEU A 380 -1.69 -30.90 -14.34
C LEU A 380 -1.10 -30.20 -13.10
N ILE A 381 -1.06 -28.87 -13.16
CA ILE A 381 -0.61 -28.01 -12.06
C ILE A 381 -1.84 -27.36 -11.40
N ALA A 382 -2.08 -27.70 -10.14
CA ALA A 382 -3.20 -27.19 -9.35
C ALA A 382 -2.92 -25.76 -8.86
N ILE A 383 -3.73 -24.78 -9.27
CA ILE A 383 -3.62 -23.40 -8.82
C ILE A 383 -4.46 -23.18 -7.55
N VAL A 384 -3.83 -22.57 -6.55
CA VAL A 384 -4.42 -22.23 -5.26
C VAL A 384 -4.31 -20.73 -5.06
N HIS A 385 -5.45 -20.04 -4.91
CA HIS A 385 -5.47 -18.64 -4.50
C HIS A 385 -5.04 -18.55 -3.04
N ALA A 386 -3.87 -17.98 -2.80
CA ALA A 386 -3.20 -18.03 -1.52
C ALA A 386 -3.87 -17.10 -0.50
N THR A 387 -4.16 -15.85 -0.87
CA THR A 387 -4.68 -14.85 0.07
C THR A 387 -6.14 -14.48 -0.18
N HIS A 388 -6.66 -14.56 -1.42
CA HIS A 388 -8.05 -14.25 -1.75
C HIS A 388 -9.01 -15.41 -1.42
N TRP A 389 -9.79 -15.25 -0.35
CA TRP A 389 -10.55 -16.32 0.33
C TRP A 389 -12.06 -16.08 0.42
N GLY A 390 -12.56 -15.03 -0.20
CA GLY A 390 -13.99 -14.83 -0.40
C GLY A 390 -14.24 -13.71 -1.38
N ASP A 391 -15.37 -13.79 -2.08
CA ASP A 391 -15.86 -12.77 -3.00
C ASP A 391 -17.40 -12.72 -2.99
N ALA A 392 -18.00 -11.95 -3.90
CA ALA A 392 -19.46 -11.80 -4.00
C ALA A 392 -20.19 -13.11 -4.36
N GLU A 393 -19.58 -13.96 -5.20
CA GLU A 393 -20.12 -15.24 -5.67
C GLU A 393 -19.85 -16.38 -4.67
N HIS A 394 -18.71 -16.33 -4.00
CA HIS A 394 -18.13 -17.33 -3.10
C HIS A 394 -17.86 -16.67 -1.75
N PRO A 395 -18.89 -16.49 -0.89
CA PRO A 395 -18.70 -15.86 0.41
C PRO A 395 -17.75 -16.71 1.26
N ALA A 396 -16.74 -16.09 1.85
CA ALA A 396 -15.70 -16.84 2.55
C ALA A 396 -16.28 -17.80 3.61
N PRO A 397 -15.72 -19.01 3.77
CA PRO A 397 -16.23 -20.00 4.73
C PRO A 397 -16.27 -19.40 6.13
N LEU A 398 -17.47 -19.27 6.71
CA LEU A 398 -17.67 -18.48 7.93
C LEU A 398 -16.80 -18.97 9.10
N GLU A 399 -16.58 -20.27 9.21
CA GLU A 399 -15.80 -20.86 10.30
C GLU A 399 -14.30 -20.57 10.19
N VAL A 400 -13.79 -20.42 8.97
CA VAL A 400 -12.36 -20.34 8.69
C VAL A 400 -11.94 -18.89 8.48
N ALA A 401 -12.66 -18.17 7.63
CA ALA A 401 -12.27 -16.85 7.14
C ALA A 401 -12.88 -15.69 7.95
N SER A 402 -13.91 -15.91 8.78
CA SER A 402 -14.57 -14.81 9.52
C SER A 402 -13.80 -14.31 10.73
N TYR A 403 -12.77 -15.02 11.17
CA TYR A 403 -11.98 -14.57 12.31
C TYR A 403 -11.24 -13.27 11.93
N PRO A 404 -11.53 -12.11 12.55
CA PRO A 404 -10.98 -10.84 12.09
C PRO A 404 -9.45 -10.80 12.13
N GLY A 405 -8.83 -11.53 13.05
CA GLY A 405 -7.38 -11.51 13.22
C GLY A 405 -6.57 -12.26 12.16
N ILE A 406 -7.21 -12.99 11.23
CA ILE A 406 -6.52 -13.57 10.06
C ILE A 406 -6.74 -12.77 8.78
N GLN A 407 -7.79 -11.94 8.73
CA GLN A 407 -8.05 -11.09 7.58
C GLN A 407 -7.03 -9.95 7.58
N ASP A 408 -6.55 -9.60 6.39
CA ASP A 408 -5.60 -8.51 6.29
C ASP A 408 -6.28 -7.17 6.60
N MET A 409 -5.50 -6.27 7.20
CA MET A 409 -5.94 -4.94 7.58
C MET A 409 -5.00 -3.90 7.00
N ASN A 410 -5.57 -2.79 6.56
CA ASN A 410 -4.79 -1.66 6.10
C ASN A 410 -4.26 -0.80 7.25
N LEU A 411 -3.43 0.18 6.90
CA LEU A 411 -2.85 1.16 7.83
C LEU A 411 -3.90 1.82 8.75
N LEU A 412 -5.14 1.95 8.29
CA LEU A 412 -6.24 2.59 9.01
C LEU A 412 -7.03 1.62 9.89
N GLY A 413 -6.67 0.33 9.91
CA GLY A 413 -7.37 -0.72 10.63
C GLY A 413 -8.65 -1.19 9.94
N ARG A 414 -8.78 -1.00 8.62
CA ARG A 414 -9.92 -1.48 7.84
C ARG A 414 -9.54 -2.72 7.04
N ARG A 415 -10.48 -3.65 6.94
CA ARG A 415 -10.41 -4.77 6.00
C ARG A 415 -10.63 -4.29 4.57
N TYR A 416 -10.34 -5.15 3.60
CA TYR A 416 -10.47 -4.81 2.18
C TYR A 416 -11.87 -4.31 1.81
N ALA A 417 -12.90 -5.13 2.06
CA ALA A 417 -14.29 -4.75 1.82
C ALA A 417 -14.74 -3.46 2.54
N GLU A 418 -14.25 -3.23 3.77
CA GLU A 418 -14.56 -2.02 4.53
C GLU A 418 -13.87 -0.78 3.95
N GLN A 419 -12.65 -0.96 3.43
CA GLN A 419 -11.89 0.11 2.80
C GLN A 419 -12.54 0.54 1.49
N GLU A 420 -12.93 -0.39 0.62
CA GLU A 420 -13.63 -0.05 -0.63
C GLU A 420 -14.98 0.61 -0.34
N GLN A 421 -15.79 0.05 0.57
CA GLN A 421 -17.06 0.66 0.93
C GLN A 421 -16.90 2.10 1.44
N TRP A 422 -15.83 2.36 2.19
CA TRP A 422 -15.49 3.71 2.65
C TRP A 422 -15.02 4.62 1.50
N GLN A 423 -14.21 4.10 0.56
CA GLN A 423 -13.74 4.84 -0.62
C GLN A 423 -14.90 5.27 -1.51
N ASP A 424 -15.80 4.34 -1.85
CA ASP A 424 -16.98 4.62 -2.68
C ASP A 424 -17.90 5.67 -2.04
N ALA A 425 -18.12 5.55 -0.72
CA ALA A 425 -18.91 6.51 0.01
C ALA A 425 -18.28 7.91 0.03
N GLU A 426 -16.95 7.98 0.07
CA GLU A 426 -16.23 9.26 0.08
C GLU A 426 -16.16 9.90 -1.31
N LEU A 427 -15.86 9.12 -2.36
CA LEU A 427 -15.88 9.60 -3.74
C LEU A 427 -17.27 10.08 -4.12
N GLY A 428 -18.32 9.33 -3.78
CA GLY A 428 -19.70 9.75 -3.98
C GLY A 428 -20.08 11.03 -3.23
N ALA A 429 -19.44 11.32 -2.09
CA ALA A 429 -19.62 12.59 -1.36
C ALA A 429 -18.87 13.77 -2.03
N LEU A 430 -17.77 13.51 -2.72
CA LEU A 430 -16.95 14.52 -3.41
C LEU A 430 -17.52 14.95 -4.77
N GLU A 431 -18.16 14.05 -5.51
CA GLU A 431 -18.66 14.31 -6.87
C GLU A 431 -19.80 15.36 -6.95
N THR A 432 -20.35 15.84 -5.83
CA THR A 432 -21.37 16.93 -5.79
C THR A 432 -22.60 16.74 -6.69
N ARG A 433 -22.87 15.54 -7.22
CA ARG A 433 -24.23 15.22 -7.65
C ARG A 433 -25.12 15.31 -6.40
N PRO A 434 -26.30 15.97 -6.45
CA PRO A 434 -27.28 15.77 -5.39
C PRO A 434 -27.39 14.26 -5.24
N PRO A 435 -27.31 13.71 -4.01
CA PRO A 435 -27.35 12.28 -3.84
C PRO A 435 -28.63 11.84 -4.54
N LEU A 436 -28.49 11.20 -5.70
CA LEU A 436 -29.45 10.20 -6.08
C LEU A 436 -29.40 9.32 -4.85
N LEU A 437 -30.45 9.40 -4.03
CA LEU A 437 -30.68 8.49 -2.94
C LEU A 437 -30.17 7.15 -3.46
N PRO A 438 -29.16 6.52 -2.83
CA PRO A 438 -28.67 5.25 -3.31
C PRO A 438 -29.87 4.32 -3.30
N THR A 439 -30.55 4.19 -4.45
CA THR A 439 -31.79 3.43 -4.57
C THR A 439 -31.47 1.96 -4.46
N GLU A 440 -30.20 1.61 -4.63
CA GLU A 440 -29.67 0.31 -4.33
C GLU A 440 -28.45 0.47 -3.40
N PRO A 441 -28.38 -0.31 -2.30
CA PRO A 441 -27.14 -0.42 -1.55
C PRO A 441 -26.05 -0.86 -2.52
N LEU A 442 -24.94 -0.12 -2.57
CA LEU A 442 -23.75 -0.52 -3.32
C LEU A 442 -23.53 -2.02 -3.07
N PRO A 443 -23.30 -2.83 -4.13
CA PRO A 443 -23.03 -4.24 -3.95
C PRO A 443 -21.92 -4.35 -2.93
N LYS A 444 -22.21 -5.00 -1.79
CA LYS A 444 -21.23 -5.21 -0.73
C LYS A 444 -20.11 -6.01 -1.38
N ASN A 445 -18.98 -5.38 -1.70
CA ASN A 445 -17.82 -6.17 -2.06
C ASN A 445 -17.55 -7.08 -0.85
N LYS A 446 -17.56 -8.38 -1.07
CA LYS A 446 -17.33 -9.42 -0.05
C LYS A 446 -15.93 -9.99 -0.16
N ASP A 447 -15.05 -9.27 -0.86
CA ASP A 447 -13.65 -9.64 -0.98
C ASP A 447 -13.01 -9.76 0.39
N ILE A 448 -12.53 -10.97 0.68
CA ILE A 448 -11.86 -11.31 1.91
C ILE A 448 -10.46 -11.78 1.56
N TYR A 449 -9.48 -11.06 2.07
CA TYR A 449 -8.07 -11.40 1.92
C TYR A 449 -7.49 -11.83 3.27
N LEU A 450 -6.77 -12.95 3.27
CA LEU A 450 -5.98 -13.39 4.41
C LEU A 450 -4.67 -12.61 4.47
N CYS A 451 -4.22 -12.29 5.67
CA CYS A 451 -2.92 -11.68 5.88
C CYS A 451 -1.82 -12.74 5.63
N PRO A 452 -0.96 -12.59 4.61
CA PRO A 452 0.06 -13.60 4.30
C PRO A 452 1.18 -13.67 5.35
N ALA A 453 1.24 -12.70 6.26
CA ALA A 453 2.15 -12.72 7.39
C ALA A 453 1.55 -13.36 8.67
N SER A 454 0.28 -13.78 8.64
CA SER A 454 -0.35 -14.49 9.76
C SER A 454 0.04 -15.97 9.76
N SER A 455 0.44 -16.46 10.94
CA SER A 455 0.72 -17.89 11.14
C SER A 455 -0.49 -18.77 10.83
N ARG A 456 -1.70 -18.30 11.16
CA ARG A 456 -2.94 -19.02 10.87
C ARG A 456 -3.23 -19.11 9.37
N ALA A 457 -2.92 -18.07 8.60
CA ALA A 457 -3.06 -18.13 7.15
C ALA A 457 -2.13 -19.20 6.54
N ALA A 458 -0.91 -19.32 7.07
CA ALA A 458 0.02 -20.38 6.68
C ALA A 458 -0.55 -21.77 6.97
N ASP A 459 -1.13 -21.99 8.15
CA ASP A 459 -1.72 -23.29 8.53
C ASP A 459 -2.92 -23.68 7.67
N LEU A 460 -3.75 -22.70 7.30
CA LEU A 460 -4.85 -22.91 6.37
C LEU A 460 -4.35 -23.28 4.97
N LEU A 461 -3.32 -22.62 4.47
CA LEU A 461 -2.73 -22.97 3.17
C LEU A 461 -2.06 -24.33 3.18
N LYS A 462 -1.35 -24.71 4.24
CA LYS A 462 -0.83 -26.08 4.40
C LYS A 462 -1.94 -27.11 4.39
N ALA A 463 -3.10 -26.79 4.97
CA ALA A 463 -4.25 -27.68 4.94
C ALA A 463 -4.78 -27.88 3.52
N VAL A 464 -4.87 -26.81 2.71
CA VAL A 464 -5.24 -26.92 1.28
C VAL A 464 -4.22 -27.78 0.52
N LEU A 465 -2.93 -27.53 0.72
CA LEU A 465 -1.86 -28.29 0.07
C LEU A 465 -1.85 -29.76 0.51
N SER A 466 -2.19 -30.04 1.77
CA SER A 466 -2.32 -31.40 2.28
C SER A 466 -3.50 -32.15 1.65
N ASP A 467 -4.62 -31.48 1.41
CA ASP A 467 -5.75 -32.09 0.71
C ASP A 467 -5.36 -32.38 -0.76
N LEU A 468 -4.68 -31.44 -1.44
CA LEU A 468 -4.18 -31.63 -2.80
C LEU A 468 -3.10 -32.71 -2.93
N ALA A 469 -2.29 -32.94 -1.90
CA ALA A 469 -1.28 -33.99 -1.92
C ALA A 469 -1.88 -35.41 -1.94
N SER A 470 -3.19 -35.56 -1.67
CA SER A 470 -3.90 -36.83 -1.85
C SER A 470 -4.30 -37.12 -3.31
N TYR A 471 -4.18 -36.12 -4.19
CA TYR A 471 -4.40 -36.23 -5.63
C TYR A 471 -3.07 -36.43 -6.37
N GLU A 472 -3.12 -37.10 -7.52
CA GLU A 472 -1.96 -37.30 -8.40
C GLU A 472 -1.70 -36.07 -9.28
N VAL A 473 -1.66 -34.87 -8.69
CA VAL A 473 -1.29 -33.65 -9.42
C VAL A 473 0.22 -33.59 -9.65
N ASP A 474 0.64 -33.08 -10.81
CA ASP A 474 2.04 -32.94 -11.16
C ASP A 474 2.71 -31.74 -10.49
N GLY A 475 1.91 -30.86 -9.89
CA GLY A 475 2.39 -29.75 -9.09
C GLY A 475 1.29 -28.87 -8.55
N VAL A 476 1.70 -27.88 -7.76
CA VAL A 476 0.84 -26.79 -7.28
C VAL A 476 1.43 -25.46 -7.67
N CYS A 477 0.57 -24.49 -7.95
CA CYS A 477 0.92 -23.10 -8.16
C CYS A 477 0.20 -22.24 -7.12
N LEU A 478 0.95 -21.59 -6.24
CA LEU A 478 0.40 -20.61 -5.33
C LEU A 478 0.24 -19.28 -6.03
N ASP A 479 -1.00 -18.83 -6.16
CA ASP A 479 -1.35 -17.59 -6.83
C ASP A 479 -1.79 -16.50 -5.84
N GLY A 480 -1.46 -15.24 -6.12
CA GLY A 480 -1.84 -14.11 -5.27
C GLY A 480 -1.19 -14.16 -3.89
N ILE A 481 0.10 -14.51 -3.81
CA ILE A 481 0.89 -14.40 -2.57
C ILE A 481 1.41 -12.96 -2.43
N ASP A 482 0.50 -12.03 -2.28
CA ASP A 482 0.78 -10.62 -2.06
C ASP A 482 -0.11 -10.06 -0.94
N TYR A 483 0.31 -8.90 -0.44
CA TYR A 483 -0.61 -8.08 0.34
C TYR A 483 -1.61 -7.47 -0.64
N PRO A 484 -2.90 -7.41 -0.28
CA PRO A 484 -3.91 -6.81 -1.15
C PRO A 484 -3.48 -5.42 -1.57
N GLN A 485 -3.61 -5.10 -2.85
CA GLN A 485 -3.48 -3.74 -3.34
C GLN A 485 -4.83 -3.07 -3.11
N SER A 486 -4.85 -2.00 -2.32
CA SER A 486 -6.05 -1.16 -2.21
C SER A 486 -6.46 -0.68 -3.60
N THR A 487 -7.76 -0.66 -3.87
CA THR A 487 -8.30 0.07 -5.02
C THR A 487 -7.77 1.51 -4.98
N PRO A 488 -7.20 2.01 -6.10
CA PRO A 488 -6.61 3.34 -6.16
C PRO A 488 -7.59 4.39 -5.63
N PHE A 489 -7.16 5.11 -4.59
CA PHE A 489 -7.96 6.16 -3.96
C PHE A 489 -7.33 7.51 -4.23
N GLU A 490 -7.65 8.03 -5.41
CA GLU A 490 -7.13 9.31 -5.86
C GLU A 490 -8.06 10.46 -5.47
N ILE A 491 -7.51 11.46 -4.79
CA ILE A 491 -8.20 12.73 -4.50
C ILE A 491 -7.30 13.86 -4.97
N ALA A 492 -7.83 14.79 -5.76
CA ALA A 492 -7.06 15.89 -6.36
C ALA A 492 -5.80 15.40 -7.11
N GLY A 493 -5.92 14.25 -7.81
CA GLY A 493 -4.82 13.63 -8.57
C GLY A 493 -3.68 13.08 -7.70
N GLN A 494 -3.94 12.80 -6.42
CA GLN A 494 -2.96 12.19 -5.51
C GLN A 494 -3.49 10.87 -4.98
N ASP A 495 -2.69 9.81 -5.10
CA ASP A 495 -3.02 8.50 -4.57
C ASP A 495 -2.86 8.48 -3.03
N LEU A 496 -3.98 8.22 -2.35
CA LEU A 496 -4.09 8.11 -0.90
C LEU A 496 -4.46 6.68 -0.47
N SER A 497 -4.24 5.69 -1.33
CA SER A 497 -4.50 4.28 -1.04
C SER A 497 -3.75 3.81 0.20
N PRO A 498 -4.45 3.43 1.29
CA PRO A 498 -3.77 2.93 2.48
C PRO A 498 -3.20 1.54 2.21
N PRO A 499 -1.93 1.27 2.55
CA PRO A 499 -1.33 -0.05 2.34
C PRO A 499 -1.89 -1.10 3.32
N PHE A 500 -1.92 -2.37 2.89
CA PHE A 500 -2.27 -3.55 3.70
C PHE A 500 -1.06 -4.19 4.42
N GLY A 501 -1.33 -5.14 5.31
CA GLY A 501 -0.32 -5.84 6.11
C GLY A 501 -0.23 -5.42 7.58
N TYR A 502 -1.23 -4.72 8.12
CA TYR A 502 -1.19 -4.11 9.47
C TYR A 502 -2.04 -4.86 10.50
N THR A 503 -2.16 -6.19 10.38
CA THR A 503 -2.88 -6.98 11.38
C THR A 503 -2.25 -6.89 12.77
N ALA A 504 -3.04 -7.08 13.82
CA ALA A 504 -2.54 -7.04 15.20
C ALA A 504 -1.45 -8.10 15.47
N GLU A 505 -1.53 -9.27 14.85
CA GLU A 505 -0.46 -10.29 14.90
C GLU A 505 0.85 -9.76 14.33
N VAL A 506 0.80 -9.20 13.12
CA VAL A 506 1.97 -8.64 12.43
C VAL A 506 2.58 -7.48 13.20
N ARG A 507 1.75 -6.55 13.68
CA ARG A 507 2.22 -5.40 14.46
C ARG A 507 2.90 -5.84 15.75
N ARG A 508 2.32 -6.80 16.48
CA ARG A 508 2.95 -7.37 17.69
C ARG A 508 4.30 -8.00 17.39
N GLU A 509 4.39 -8.79 16.34
CA GLU A 509 5.66 -9.45 16.01
C GLU A 509 6.73 -8.44 15.61
N MET A 510 6.37 -7.42 14.83
CA MET A 510 7.28 -6.33 14.48
C MET A 510 7.76 -5.57 15.73
N ILE A 511 6.86 -5.29 16.68
CA ILE A 511 7.21 -4.68 17.97
C ILE A 511 8.16 -5.59 18.77
N ARG A 512 7.89 -6.89 18.86
CA ARG A 512 8.74 -7.84 19.60
C ARG A 512 10.15 -7.94 19.01
N LEU A 513 10.26 -8.00 17.68
CA LEU A 513 11.54 -8.20 16.99
C LEU A 513 12.37 -6.92 16.84
N HIS A 514 11.70 -5.80 16.57
CA HIS A 514 12.35 -4.56 16.15
C HIS A 514 12.07 -3.39 17.08
N GLN A 515 11.20 -3.55 18.09
CA GLN A 515 10.73 -2.47 18.97
C GLN A 515 10.16 -1.29 18.18
N ILE A 516 9.47 -1.58 17.08
CA ILE A 516 8.84 -0.58 16.20
C ILE A 516 7.45 -1.08 15.85
N ASP A 517 6.44 -0.23 15.99
CA ASP A 517 5.11 -0.49 15.43
C ASP A 517 5.05 0.09 14.01
N PRO A 518 4.71 -0.72 12.98
CA PRO A 518 4.75 -0.24 11.60
C PRO A 518 3.78 0.92 11.32
N ILE A 519 2.75 1.14 12.15
CA ILE A 519 1.88 2.33 11.99
C ILE A 519 2.55 3.65 12.41
N ASP A 520 3.75 3.59 12.99
CA ASP A 520 4.59 4.74 13.32
C ASP A 520 5.65 5.04 12.24
N ILE A 521 5.60 4.33 11.10
CA ILE A 521 6.50 4.50 9.96
C ILE A 521 5.75 5.20 8.83
N ASP A 522 6.04 6.48 8.61
CA ASP A 522 5.55 7.22 7.46
C ASP A 522 6.69 7.44 6.46
N PRO A 523 6.68 6.80 5.28
CA PRO A 523 7.72 6.97 4.27
C PRO A 523 7.94 8.42 3.86
N SER A 524 6.89 9.24 3.90
CA SER A 524 6.97 10.67 3.54
C SER A 524 7.53 11.56 4.66
N SER A 525 7.66 11.03 5.88
CA SER A 525 8.14 11.75 7.05
C SER A 525 9.52 11.26 7.53
N ILE A 526 10.27 10.54 6.69
CA ILE A 526 11.64 10.10 7.02
C ILE A 526 12.53 11.35 7.18
N ARG A 527 12.95 11.64 8.41
CA ARG A 527 13.80 12.80 8.73
C ARG A 527 15.14 12.40 9.33
N THR A 528 15.16 11.27 10.03
CA THR A 528 16.35 10.78 10.74
C THR A 528 16.84 9.47 10.15
N GLN A 529 18.11 9.15 10.42
CA GLN A 529 18.66 7.83 10.10
C GLN A 529 17.86 6.71 10.77
N ALA A 530 17.38 6.93 11.99
CA ALA A 530 16.55 5.96 12.71
C ALA A 530 15.19 5.72 12.03
N ASP A 531 14.57 6.75 11.43
CA ASP A 531 13.34 6.58 10.64
C ASP A 531 13.61 5.77 9.36
N SER A 532 14.74 6.02 8.70
CA SER A 532 15.14 5.24 7.51
C SER A 532 15.40 3.78 7.86
N GLU A 533 16.06 3.51 8.99
CA GLU A 533 16.26 2.16 9.50
C GLU A 533 14.95 1.48 9.89
N ALA A 534 14.01 2.21 10.49
CA ALA A 534 12.69 1.70 10.82
C ALA A 534 11.90 1.32 9.55
N ALA A 535 11.90 2.19 8.54
CA ALA A 535 11.28 1.91 7.24
C ALA A 535 11.92 0.69 6.56
N ALA A 536 13.25 0.61 6.54
CA ALA A 536 13.97 -0.55 5.99
C ALA A 536 13.69 -1.84 6.78
N ALA A 537 13.55 -1.76 8.11
CA ALA A 537 13.20 -2.90 8.95
C ALA A 537 11.79 -3.41 8.66
N TRP A 538 10.82 -2.51 8.53
CA TRP A 538 9.44 -2.87 8.19
C TRP A 538 9.33 -3.50 6.81
N ASP A 539 9.99 -2.88 5.85
CA ASP A 539 10.08 -3.40 4.50
C ASP A 539 10.68 -4.82 4.47
N LYS A 540 11.86 -4.99 5.08
CA LYS A 540 12.51 -6.29 5.22
C LYS A 540 11.63 -7.30 5.95
N PHE A 541 10.91 -6.89 6.98
CA PHE A 541 9.99 -7.75 7.73
C PHE A 541 8.85 -8.25 6.83
N ARG A 542 8.14 -7.37 6.12
CA ARG A 542 7.05 -7.74 5.20
C ARG A 542 7.51 -8.73 4.14
N ARG A 543 8.62 -8.41 3.45
CA ARG A 543 9.17 -9.30 2.41
C ARG A 543 9.63 -10.63 3.02
N GLY A 544 10.23 -10.58 4.22
CA GLY A 544 10.65 -11.76 4.98
C GLY A 544 9.47 -12.67 5.34
N LYS A 545 8.31 -12.10 5.66
CA LYS A 545 7.09 -12.87 5.96
C LYS A 545 6.51 -13.56 4.74
N LEU A 546 6.42 -12.87 3.60
CA LEU A 546 5.98 -13.50 2.34
C LEU A 546 6.91 -14.65 1.94
N THR A 547 8.22 -14.39 1.92
CA THR A 547 9.20 -15.41 1.53
C THR A 547 9.29 -16.56 2.54
N GLY A 548 9.11 -16.27 3.83
CA GLY A 548 9.00 -17.27 4.89
C GLY A 548 7.77 -18.18 4.72
N LEU A 549 6.60 -17.60 4.45
CA LEU A 549 5.38 -18.34 4.14
C LEU A 549 5.61 -19.29 2.96
N VAL A 550 6.13 -18.79 1.84
CA VAL A 550 6.40 -19.62 0.66
C VAL A 550 7.40 -20.73 0.96
N THR A 551 8.47 -20.43 1.70
CA THR A 551 9.46 -21.43 2.11
C THR A 551 8.81 -22.56 2.91
N GLU A 552 7.94 -22.20 3.86
CA GLU A 552 7.24 -23.15 4.71
C GLU A 552 6.26 -24.01 3.91
N LEU A 553 5.47 -23.39 3.03
CA LEU A 553 4.54 -24.10 2.14
C LEU A 553 5.28 -25.02 1.16
N GLY A 554 6.37 -24.56 0.56
CA GLY A 554 7.20 -25.36 -0.35
C GLY A 554 7.78 -26.58 0.33
N LYS A 555 8.34 -26.42 1.54
CA LYS A 555 8.84 -27.55 2.35
C LYS A 555 7.71 -28.54 2.70
N SER A 556 6.55 -28.03 3.11
CA SER A 556 5.39 -28.86 3.43
C SER A 556 4.91 -29.65 2.20
N TRP A 557 4.84 -29.00 1.04
CA TRP A 557 4.46 -29.63 -0.22
C TRP A 557 5.47 -30.69 -0.65
N LYS A 558 6.76 -30.37 -0.70
CA LYS A 558 7.81 -31.31 -1.11
C LYS A 558 7.96 -32.50 -0.17
N LYS A 559 7.61 -32.36 1.10
CA LYS A 559 7.55 -33.48 2.03
C LYS A 559 6.48 -34.50 1.63
N SER A 560 5.30 -34.03 1.21
CA SER A 560 4.18 -34.89 0.82
C SER A 560 4.26 -35.35 -0.64
N SER A 561 4.77 -34.50 -1.53
CA SER A 561 4.83 -34.69 -2.98
C SER A 561 6.23 -34.38 -3.54
N PRO A 562 7.27 -35.19 -3.25
CA PRO A 562 8.67 -34.84 -3.54
C PRO A 562 9.02 -34.63 -5.03
N LYS A 563 8.24 -35.23 -5.92
CA LYS A 563 8.43 -35.16 -7.38
C LYS A 563 7.57 -34.07 -8.03
N ALA A 564 6.50 -33.64 -7.37
CA ALA A 564 5.56 -32.68 -7.93
C ALA A 564 6.14 -31.26 -7.87
N MET A 565 5.80 -30.43 -8.85
CA MET A 565 6.26 -29.05 -8.94
C MET A 565 5.65 -28.18 -7.84
N PHE A 566 6.41 -27.18 -7.39
CA PHE A 566 5.97 -26.11 -6.52
C PHE A 566 6.27 -24.78 -7.22
N CYS A 567 5.20 -24.16 -7.70
CA CYS A 567 5.23 -22.92 -8.45
C CYS A 567 4.64 -21.78 -7.61
N VAL A 568 5.10 -20.56 -7.86
CA VAL A 568 4.59 -19.34 -7.20
C VAL A 568 4.42 -18.25 -8.24
N THR A 569 3.28 -17.54 -8.22
CA THR A 569 3.13 -16.35 -9.07
C THR A 569 3.80 -15.13 -8.46
N LEU A 570 4.38 -14.32 -9.34
CA LEU A 570 5.00 -13.05 -8.99
C LEU A 570 4.30 -11.90 -9.72
N ASN A 571 3.91 -10.90 -8.95
CA ASN A 571 3.58 -9.57 -9.41
C ASN A 571 4.87 -8.74 -9.40
N LEU A 572 5.46 -8.55 -10.59
CA LEU A 572 6.72 -7.80 -10.73
C LEU A 572 6.58 -6.32 -10.36
N ALA A 573 5.36 -5.78 -10.34
CA ALA A 573 5.09 -4.41 -9.88
C ALA A 573 4.97 -4.31 -8.35
N SER A 574 4.80 -5.44 -7.64
CA SER A 574 4.74 -5.45 -6.18
C SER A 574 6.12 -5.19 -5.60
N ASP A 575 6.23 -4.11 -4.82
CA ASP A 575 7.43 -3.84 -4.03
C ASP A 575 7.78 -5.05 -3.15
N ALA A 576 6.78 -5.62 -2.47
CA ALA A 576 6.93 -6.72 -1.53
C ALA A 576 7.60 -7.99 -2.11
N GLN A 577 7.65 -8.14 -3.44
CA GLN A 577 8.15 -9.34 -4.13
C GLN A 577 9.51 -9.13 -4.85
N SER A 578 10.47 -8.44 -4.22
CA SER A 578 11.80 -8.20 -4.80
C SER A 578 12.53 -9.49 -5.29
N PRO A 579 13.03 -9.52 -6.56
CA PRO A 579 13.75 -10.66 -7.14
C PRO A 579 14.89 -11.24 -6.30
N THR A 580 15.59 -10.40 -5.55
CA THR A 580 16.77 -10.81 -4.77
C THR A 580 16.43 -11.78 -3.64
N LEU A 581 15.24 -11.68 -3.06
CA LEU A 581 14.81 -12.55 -1.95
C LEU A 581 14.32 -13.91 -2.45
N TRP A 582 13.65 -13.94 -3.61
CA TRP A 582 13.16 -15.17 -4.23
C TRP A 582 14.29 -16.13 -4.61
N SER A 583 15.49 -15.62 -4.93
CA SER A 583 16.68 -16.47 -5.20
C SER A 583 17.08 -17.39 -4.05
N LYS A 584 16.65 -17.07 -2.82
CA LYS A 584 17.04 -17.76 -1.60
C LYS A 584 16.01 -18.76 -1.09
N ILE A 585 14.83 -18.81 -1.70
CA ILE A 585 13.77 -19.70 -1.24
C ILE A 585 14.05 -21.11 -1.76
N PRO A 586 14.33 -22.08 -0.89
CA PRO A 586 14.50 -23.47 -1.31
C PRO A 586 13.15 -24.03 -1.75
N GLU A 587 13.18 -25.15 -2.50
CA GLU A 587 12.00 -25.93 -2.87
C GLU A 587 11.04 -25.29 -3.89
N ILE A 588 11.30 -24.08 -4.38
CA ILE A 588 10.57 -23.52 -5.53
C ILE A 588 11.16 -24.10 -6.82
N ASP A 589 10.32 -24.75 -7.62
CA ASP A 589 10.73 -25.18 -8.95
C ASP A 589 10.53 -24.05 -9.96
N ALA A 590 9.42 -23.31 -9.90
CA ALA A 590 9.15 -22.23 -10.86
C ALA A 590 8.57 -20.96 -10.24
N LEU A 591 9.01 -19.81 -10.75
CA LEU A 591 8.47 -18.49 -10.49
C LEU A 591 7.73 -18.01 -11.73
N LEU A 592 6.41 -17.83 -11.60
CA LEU A 592 5.53 -17.42 -12.68
C LEU A 592 5.32 -15.91 -12.64
N ALA A 593 6.11 -15.18 -13.42
CA ALA A 593 5.98 -13.73 -13.49
C ALA A 593 4.76 -13.35 -14.33
N ARG A 594 3.76 -12.72 -13.72
CA ARG A 594 2.55 -12.28 -14.42
C ARG A 594 2.89 -11.13 -15.37
N LEU A 595 2.55 -11.32 -16.64
CA LEU A 595 2.64 -10.30 -17.66
C LEU A 595 1.25 -9.99 -18.19
N GLU A 596 0.93 -8.71 -18.29
CA GLU A 596 -0.28 -8.23 -18.95
C GLU A 596 0.11 -7.61 -20.28
N LEU A 597 -0.54 -8.05 -21.36
CA LEU A 597 -0.39 -7.41 -22.65
C LEU A 597 -1.18 -6.10 -22.63
N VAL A 598 -0.48 -4.98 -22.75
CA VAL A 598 -1.09 -3.65 -22.77
C VAL A 598 -1.18 -3.18 -24.20
N LYS A 599 -2.34 -2.66 -24.59
CA LYS A 599 -2.51 -2.00 -25.89
C LYS A 599 -1.90 -0.61 -25.81
N SER A 600 -0.95 -0.31 -26.70
CA SER A 600 -0.31 1.00 -26.77
C SER A 600 -1.25 2.03 -27.37
N ASP A 601 -1.44 3.16 -26.67
CA ASP A 601 -2.26 4.29 -27.16
C ASP A 601 -1.69 4.93 -28.44
N ILE A 602 -0.40 4.73 -28.72
CA ILE A 602 0.31 5.36 -29.85
C ILE A 602 0.25 4.49 -31.10
N THR A 603 0.54 3.20 -30.95
CA THR A 603 0.70 2.27 -32.08
C THR A 603 -0.55 1.45 -32.35
N ASP A 604 -1.54 1.49 -31.44
CA ASP A 604 -2.69 0.59 -31.39
C ASP A 604 -2.30 -0.90 -31.38
N ALA A 605 -1.02 -1.21 -31.11
CA ALA A 605 -0.48 -2.55 -31.05
C ALA A 605 -0.35 -3.01 -29.59
N TYR A 606 -0.47 -4.32 -29.37
CA TYR A 606 -0.15 -4.90 -28.08
C TYR A 606 1.37 -4.93 -27.90
N GLU A 607 1.83 -4.41 -26.78
CA GLU A 607 3.24 -4.39 -26.43
C GLU A 607 3.43 -4.99 -25.03
N CYS A 608 4.52 -5.73 -24.86
CA CYS A 608 4.99 -6.05 -23.52
C CYS A 608 5.78 -4.84 -23.03
N PRO A 609 5.42 -4.25 -21.87
CA PRO A 609 6.18 -3.12 -21.32
C PRO A 609 7.66 -3.48 -21.19
N LYS A 610 8.56 -2.60 -21.66
CA LYS A 610 10.00 -2.85 -21.73
C LYS A 610 10.64 -3.03 -20.35
N ASP A 611 10.18 -2.24 -19.40
CA ASP A 611 10.50 -2.36 -17.98
C ASP A 611 10.21 -3.76 -17.42
N LEU A 612 9.12 -4.39 -17.89
CA LEU A 612 8.76 -5.74 -17.50
C LEU A 612 9.70 -6.80 -18.10
N THR A 613 10.13 -6.63 -19.36
CA THR A 613 11.13 -7.52 -19.97
C THR A 613 12.49 -7.42 -19.29
N ASP A 614 12.93 -6.19 -18.96
CA ASP A 614 14.17 -5.96 -18.22
C ASP A 614 14.10 -6.57 -16.81
N ALA A 615 12.93 -6.47 -16.16
CA ALA A 615 12.67 -7.08 -14.86
C ALA A 615 12.70 -8.62 -14.91
N LEU A 616 12.18 -9.25 -15.96
CA LEU A 616 12.27 -10.70 -16.18
C LEU A 616 13.71 -11.16 -16.35
N SER A 617 14.49 -10.50 -17.21
CA SER A 617 15.90 -10.84 -17.41
C SER A 617 16.72 -10.61 -16.13
N ALA A 618 16.39 -9.58 -15.34
CA ALA A 618 16.98 -9.40 -14.01
C ALA A 618 16.60 -10.55 -13.06
N LEU A 619 15.31 -10.92 -13.00
CA LEU A 619 14.83 -12.03 -12.17
C LEU A 619 15.50 -13.34 -12.55
N ASN A 620 15.61 -13.67 -13.85
CA ASN A 620 16.28 -14.88 -14.32
C ASN A 620 17.76 -14.90 -13.94
N ARG A 621 18.46 -13.77 -14.03
CA ARG A 621 19.85 -13.67 -13.57
C ARG A 621 20.02 -13.95 -12.07
N TYR A 622 19.07 -13.52 -11.25
CA TYR A 622 19.13 -13.73 -9.79
C TYR A 622 18.68 -15.13 -9.37
N VAL A 623 17.66 -15.68 -10.03
CA VAL A 623 16.93 -16.87 -9.55
C VAL A 623 17.05 -18.08 -10.47
N GLY A 624 17.45 -17.91 -11.73
CA GLY A 624 17.51 -18.97 -12.75
C GLY A 624 18.42 -20.16 -12.39
N LYS A 625 19.28 -20.02 -11.37
CA LYS A 625 20.09 -21.12 -10.82
C LYS A 625 19.34 -22.00 -9.80
N SER A 626 18.29 -21.48 -9.17
CA SER A 626 17.52 -22.17 -8.13
C SER A 626 16.09 -22.50 -8.55
N ALA A 627 15.47 -21.68 -9.40
CA ALA A 627 14.13 -21.93 -9.94
C ALA A 627 14.01 -21.44 -11.38
N ALA A 628 13.15 -22.08 -12.17
CA ALA A 628 12.78 -21.63 -13.49
C ALA A 628 11.99 -20.31 -13.41
N VAL A 629 12.37 -19.31 -14.20
CA VAL A 629 11.57 -18.10 -14.38
C VAL A 629 10.71 -18.27 -15.62
N ILE A 630 9.39 -18.18 -15.46
CA ILE A 630 8.41 -18.47 -16.51
C ILE A 630 7.44 -17.28 -16.61
N PRO A 631 7.40 -16.54 -17.72
CA PRO A 631 6.38 -15.53 -17.94
C PRO A 631 4.99 -16.18 -18.08
N ALA A 632 4.02 -15.71 -17.30
CA ALA A 632 2.61 -16.05 -17.39
C ALA A 632 1.87 -14.89 -18.06
N VAL A 633 1.63 -15.01 -19.37
CA VAL A 633 1.07 -13.96 -20.22
C VAL A 633 -0.44 -14.02 -20.17
N SER A 634 -1.06 -12.99 -19.62
CA SER A 634 -2.50 -12.90 -19.46
C SER A 634 -3.17 -12.01 -20.50
N HIS A 635 -4.51 -11.98 -20.46
CA HIS A 635 -5.36 -11.17 -21.33
C HIS A 635 -5.33 -11.56 -22.81
N VAL A 636 -5.13 -12.85 -23.12
CA VAL A 636 -5.27 -13.36 -24.48
C VAL A 636 -6.76 -13.39 -24.84
N ARG A 637 -7.23 -12.38 -25.60
CA ARG A 637 -8.65 -12.16 -25.90
C ARG A 637 -8.96 -12.56 -27.34
N GLN A 638 -10.08 -13.25 -27.54
CA GLN A 638 -10.47 -13.77 -28.85
C GLN A 638 -10.61 -12.67 -29.92
N ASN A 639 -11.19 -11.52 -29.57
CA ASN A 639 -11.47 -10.41 -30.49
C ASN A 639 -10.24 -9.58 -30.87
N GLU A 640 -9.14 -9.71 -30.13
CA GLU A 640 -7.90 -8.92 -30.28
C GLU A 640 -6.71 -9.80 -30.70
N LEU A 641 -6.98 -11.09 -30.95
CA LEU A 641 -5.96 -12.11 -31.13
C LEU A 641 -4.95 -11.78 -32.26
N PRO A 642 -5.35 -11.30 -33.46
CA PRO A 642 -4.39 -10.98 -34.52
C PRO A 642 -3.29 -10.01 -34.08
N ASP A 643 -3.65 -8.99 -33.30
CA ASP A 643 -2.71 -7.98 -32.80
C ASP A 643 -1.86 -8.53 -31.66
N GLN A 644 -2.44 -9.40 -30.82
CA GLN A 644 -1.75 -10.05 -29.70
C GLN A 644 -0.73 -11.10 -30.16
N LEU A 645 -0.93 -11.78 -31.29
CA LEU A 645 -0.02 -12.82 -31.80
C LEU A 645 1.41 -12.30 -32.02
N THR A 646 1.55 -11.05 -32.48
CA THR A 646 2.86 -10.42 -32.66
C THR A 646 3.57 -10.25 -31.32
N ALA A 647 2.85 -9.79 -30.28
CA ALA A 647 3.39 -9.64 -28.94
C ALA A 647 3.76 -10.99 -28.32
N LEU A 648 2.91 -12.01 -28.50
CA LEU A 648 3.15 -13.38 -28.05
C LEU A 648 4.39 -13.99 -28.72
N GLY A 649 4.55 -13.82 -30.04
CA GLY A 649 5.74 -14.26 -30.76
C GLY A 649 7.02 -13.61 -30.24
N ARG A 650 6.98 -12.33 -29.87
CA ARG A 650 8.12 -11.64 -29.22
C ARG A 650 8.42 -12.22 -27.84
N ILE A 651 7.40 -12.56 -27.04
CA ILE A 651 7.60 -13.19 -25.73
C ILE A 651 8.20 -14.59 -25.87
N VAL A 652 7.72 -15.41 -26.81
CA VAL A 652 8.30 -16.73 -27.08
C VAL A 652 9.77 -16.60 -27.48
N LYS A 653 10.08 -15.67 -28.39
CA LYS A 653 11.47 -15.40 -28.78
C LYS A 653 12.33 -14.93 -27.60
N MET A 654 11.80 -14.03 -26.76
CA MET A 654 12.47 -13.57 -25.54
C MET A 654 12.76 -14.73 -24.59
N VAL A 655 11.81 -15.66 -24.42
CA VAL A 655 12.00 -16.86 -23.58
C VAL A 655 13.17 -17.71 -24.08
N GLU A 656 13.35 -17.81 -25.40
CA GLU A 656 14.48 -18.51 -26.00
C GLU A 656 15.80 -17.73 -25.84
N ASP A 657 15.80 -16.44 -26.18
CA ASP A 657 16.98 -15.57 -26.17
C ASP A 657 17.56 -15.39 -24.74
N GLU A 658 16.69 -15.27 -23.73
CA GLU A 658 17.08 -15.05 -22.33
C GLU A 658 17.26 -16.35 -21.53
N GLY A 659 17.05 -17.51 -22.16
CA GLY A 659 17.11 -18.82 -21.51
C GLY A 659 16.12 -18.95 -20.35
N LEU A 660 14.89 -18.44 -20.53
CA LEU A 660 13.81 -18.59 -19.55
C LEU A 660 13.30 -20.03 -19.52
N GLY A 661 12.64 -20.40 -18.42
CA GLY A 661 12.21 -21.77 -18.16
C GLY A 661 11.00 -22.25 -18.97
N GLY A 662 10.46 -21.44 -19.88
CA GLY A 662 9.26 -21.72 -20.66
C GLY A 662 8.31 -20.53 -20.72
N TYR A 663 7.04 -20.75 -21.00
CA TYR A 663 5.99 -19.72 -20.99
C TYR A 663 4.62 -20.33 -20.66
N ILE A 664 3.74 -19.51 -20.10
CA ILE A 664 2.35 -19.90 -19.84
C ILE A 664 1.42 -18.87 -20.47
N LEU A 665 0.43 -19.34 -21.21
CA LEU A 665 -0.66 -18.51 -21.72
C LEU A 665 -1.86 -18.58 -20.77
N VAL A 666 -2.32 -17.43 -20.28
CA VAL A 666 -3.41 -17.31 -19.30
C VAL A 666 -4.65 -16.73 -19.97
N GLY A 667 -5.79 -17.41 -19.87
CA GLY A 667 -7.04 -16.97 -20.47
C GLY A 667 -8.20 -17.95 -20.25
N ASP A 668 -9.38 -17.61 -20.76
CA ASP A 668 -10.50 -18.55 -20.79
C ASP A 668 -10.27 -19.65 -21.83
N SER A 669 -10.91 -20.81 -21.66
CA SER A 669 -10.71 -21.99 -22.52
C SER A 669 -10.91 -21.68 -24.01
N LYS A 670 -11.86 -20.80 -24.36
CA LYS A 670 -12.16 -20.46 -25.76
C LYS A 670 -11.10 -19.52 -26.33
N GLY A 671 -10.72 -18.48 -25.57
CA GLY A 671 -9.64 -17.57 -25.92
C GLY A 671 -8.32 -18.30 -26.17
N LEU A 672 -7.95 -19.20 -25.24
CA LEU A 672 -6.73 -20.01 -25.35
C LEU A 672 -6.75 -20.96 -26.55
N LYS A 673 -7.87 -21.65 -26.79
CA LYS A 673 -7.99 -22.54 -27.96
C LYS A 673 -7.78 -21.80 -29.27
N ASN A 674 -8.44 -20.65 -29.45
CA ASN A 674 -8.28 -19.83 -30.64
C ASN A 674 -6.85 -19.31 -30.79
N ALA A 675 -6.21 -18.91 -29.68
CA ALA A 675 -4.83 -18.46 -29.67
C ALA A 675 -3.87 -19.53 -30.17
N LEU A 676 -4.04 -20.78 -29.70
CA LEU A 676 -3.23 -21.91 -30.14
C LEU A 676 -3.47 -22.27 -31.61
N GLU A 677 -4.73 -22.30 -32.06
CA GLU A 677 -5.04 -22.56 -33.46
C GLU A 677 -4.43 -21.50 -34.40
N ALA A 678 -4.36 -20.25 -33.96
CA ALA A 678 -3.74 -19.18 -34.73
C ALA A 678 -2.20 -19.26 -34.71
N LEU A 679 -1.59 -19.55 -33.56
CA LEU A 679 -0.15 -19.77 -33.45
C LEU A 679 0.32 -20.96 -34.29
N GLY A 680 -0.42 -22.07 -34.26
CA GLY A 680 -0.12 -23.27 -35.05
C GLY A 680 -0.24 -23.06 -36.57
N LYS A 681 -1.06 -22.10 -37.02
CA LYS A 681 -1.13 -21.68 -38.43
C LYS A 681 0.03 -20.76 -38.82
N SER A 682 0.50 -19.89 -37.92
CA SER A 682 1.60 -18.97 -38.21
C SER A 682 2.98 -19.64 -38.21
N ALA A 683 3.12 -20.79 -37.54
CA ALA A 683 4.37 -21.55 -37.46
C ALA A 683 4.59 -22.50 -38.65
N LYS A 684 3.56 -22.76 -39.46
CA LYS A 684 3.61 -23.54 -40.70
C LYS A 684 3.73 -22.61 -41.89
#